data_AF-A0A4U3M4Z7-F1
#
_entry.id   AF-A0A4U3M4Z7-F1
#
_cell.length_a   1.000
_cell.length_b   1.000
_cell.length_c   1.000
_cell.angle_alpha   90.00
_cell.angle_beta   90.00
_cell.angle_gamma   90.00
#
_symmetry.space_group_name_H-M   'P 1'
#
loop_
_entity.id
_entity.type
_entity.pdbx_description
1 polymer ?
#
loop_
_entity_poly.entity_id
_entity_poly.type
_entity_poly.pdbx_seq_one_letter_code
_entity_poly.pdbx_strand_id
1 'polypeptide(L)'
;MVRQPASRGPRKESTVLPPLRRAVAIGAALVTTAALLTATPAAYAANETVNVWLTTTSDGGGRNVTRGLQQQSPVTFGTTAGGATHTITVNENTTYQTFEGGGASITDTTAHLFRGGAISAATRDAVMRRLFHPVDGIGLSFVRNPIGASDLSRPGHVSLDDTCCNLNDFGANGYDTNVRLLTQQAKQLNPQLRVKGVPWSAPGWMKDNGRMDQMGWLRSEYYSLYAQYFVKYIQSYQAIGVPVDYISVQNEPNCCQAGNPTAMNYPGMSWNSSGLVELTKNHIYPAFRAAGITTKVMVHDWNYGDYNQIGAGLLADPAVRNDPLFAGIAWHGYFGDPNVGTQVHNQYPNVNQFSTEHSGGTWIGNQHNEDMADIVNYTRNWSKSIVKWSLALNQSMGPHNGGCDVCTGLVTVQEGGARAGQVDNTIEYYTTGHLTKFVKPGAARIDSTANGTVQNVAWKNTDGTKALIAHNGTTSSQSVRVNWGNQAFTYTLPARTTATFTWTGTQSGGGGGTTGQITGLGGKCVDVAGASTANGAAVQLYTCNGTAAQQWTRPGDGTIRAFGKCLDVTGQSTANGAQLQLWTCGGTANQQWTYTSGRDLVNPVSGKCADATGNSSADGTRLQIWTCTGTANQKWNA
;
A
#
# COMPACT_ATOMS: atom_id res chain seq x y z
N MET A 1 -74.33 51.01 6.83
CA MET A 1 -74.93 50.02 5.89
C MET A 1 -73.77 49.26 5.25
N VAL A 2 -73.66 47.92 5.23
CA VAL A 2 -74.54 46.85 5.76
C VAL A 2 -73.68 45.67 6.30
N ARG A 3 -74.02 45.18 7.52
CA ARG A 3 -73.78 43.85 8.15
C ARG A 3 -72.40 43.13 8.06
N GLN A 4 -71.73 43.10 9.21
CA GLN A 4 -71.32 41.87 9.94
C GLN A 4 -72.25 41.68 11.18
N PRO A 5 -72.11 40.72 12.13
CA PRO A 5 -71.09 39.67 12.39
C PRO A 5 -71.68 38.24 12.17
N ALA A 6 -71.55 37.14 12.94
CA ALA A 6 -71.02 36.77 14.28
C ALA A 6 -70.97 35.20 14.40
N SER A 7 -70.42 34.50 15.42
CA SER A 7 -69.48 34.78 16.54
C SER A 7 -69.09 33.46 17.27
N ARG A 8 -67.97 33.44 18.03
CA ARG A 8 -67.79 32.76 19.34
C ARG A 8 -66.40 33.08 19.96
N GLY A 9 -66.34 33.17 21.29
CA GLY A 9 -65.14 33.42 22.16
C GLY A 9 -65.40 32.83 23.56
N PRO A 10 -64.82 33.30 24.69
CA PRO A 10 -63.78 34.34 24.96
C PRO A 10 -62.38 33.73 25.25
N ARG A 11 -61.26 34.40 25.57
CA ARG A 11 -60.85 35.81 25.86
C ARG A 11 -60.86 36.32 27.35
N LYS A 12 -59.75 36.09 28.07
CA LYS A 12 -59.27 36.75 29.33
C LYS A 12 -57.75 36.55 29.45
N GLU A 13 -56.91 37.30 30.18
CA GLU A 13 -56.83 38.73 30.64
C GLU A 13 -55.44 38.94 31.32
N SER A 14 -54.81 40.11 31.46
CA SER A 14 -55.09 41.47 30.95
C SER A 14 -53.85 42.06 30.20
N THR A 15 -52.89 42.87 30.68
CA THR A 15 -52.74 43.67 31.94
C THR A 15 -51.79 44.89 31.74
N VAL A 16 -52.33 46.11 31.87
CA VAL A 16 -51.77 47.41 32.40
C VAL A 16 -50.23 47.64 32.34
N LEU A 17 -49.63 48.40 31.36
CA LEU A 17 -49.50 49.88 31.16
C LEU A 17 -48.42 50.60 32.05
N PRO A 18 -47.84 51.78 31.69
CA PRO A 18 -47.34 52.36 30.41
C PRO A 18 -45.84 52.87 30.55
N PRO A 19 -45.39 54.15 30.38
CA PRO A 19 -45.43 55.12 29.25
C PRO A 19 -44.06 55.73 28.75
N LEU A 20 -44.05 56.29 27.51
CA LEU A 20 -43.36 57.50 26.96
C LEU A 20 -41.86 57.90 27.19
N ARG A 21 -41.17 58.13 26.04
CA ARG A 21 -40.23 59.23 25.64
C ARG A 21 -38.74 59.30 26.08
N ARG A 22 -37.87 59.19 25.05
CA ARG A 22 -36.65 59.98 24.70
C ARG A 22 -35.69 60.49 25.80
N ALA A 23 -34.42 60.09 25.72
CA ALA A 23 -33.24 60.89 26.04
C ALA A 23 -32.09 60.61 25.05
N VAL A 24 -31.05 61.45 25.03
CA VAL A 24 -29.90 61.39 24.08
C VAL A 24 -28.73 60.62 24.70
N ALA A 25 -27.88 60.02 23.85
CA ALA A 25 -26.71 59.25 24.27
C ALA A 25 -25.59 60.12 24.87
N ILE A 26 -24.92 59.58 25.90
CA ILE A 26 -23.59 60.00 26.35
C ILE A 26 -22.73 58.73 26.40
N GLY A 27 -21.54 58.77 25.82
CA GLY A 27 -20.62 57.62 25.81
C GLY A 27 -19.83 57.50 27.11
N ALA A 28 -19.69 56.28 27.61
CA ALA A 28 -18.73 55.93 28.66
C ALA A 28 -17.84 54.79 28.14
N ALA A 29 -16.53 54.92 28.28
CA ALA A 29 -15.58 53.92 27.81
C ALA A 29 -15.56 52.72 28.78
N LEU A 30 -15.84 51.52 28.27
CA LEU A 30 -15.71 50.28 29.01
C LEU A 30 -14.37 49.61 28.67
N VAL A 31 -13.48 49.54 29.66
CA VAL A 31 -12.19 48.85 29.54
C VAL A 31 -12.44 47.35 29.46
N THR A 32 -12.31 46.77 28.26
CA THR A 32 -12.39 45.33 28.06
C THR A 32 -11.12 44.65 28.57
N THR A 33 -11.13 44.22 29.83
CA THR A 33 -10.10 43.31 30.36
C THR A 33 -10.15 41.99 29.61
N ALA A 34 -9.21 41.78 28.70
CA ALA A 34 -9.07 40.53 27.95
C ALA A 34 -8.62 39.40 28.90
N ALA A 35 -9.58 38.67 29.45
CA ALA A 35 -9.31 37.44 30.18
C ALA A 35 -8.72 36.41 29.21
N LEU A 36 -7.44 36.06 29.37
CA LEU A 36 -6.86 34.94 28.64
C LEU A 36 -7.54 33.65 29.12
N LEU A 37 -8.46 33.15 28.31
CA LEU A 37 -8.95 31.78 28.40
C LEU A 37 -7.79 30.83 28.04
N THR A 38 -6.97 30.51 29.03
CA THR A 38 -5.98 29.43 28.91
C THR A 38 -6.73 28.13 28.70
N ALA A 39 -6.76 27.66 27.44
CA ALA A 39 -7.38 26.39 27.11
C ALA A 39 -6.66 25.28 27.88
N THR A 40 -7.32 24.70 28.88
CA THR A 40 -6.80 23.54 29.60
C THR A 40 -6.60 22.41 28.60
N PRO A 41 -5.38 21.82 28.48
CA PRO A 41 -5.17 20.72 27.56
C PRO A 41 -6.09 19.57 27.96
N ALA A 42 -6.83 19.02 26.98
CA ALA A 42 -7.70 17.89 27.23
C ALA A 42 -6.85 16.70 27.73
N ALA A 43 -7.12 16.25 28.95
CA ALA A 43 -6.47 15.07 29.51
C ALA A 43 -7.04 13.81 28.85
N TYR A 44 -6.50 13.43 27.70
CA TYR A 44 -6.83 12.19 27.01
C TYR A 44 -6.51 11.00 27.91
N ALA A 45 -7.53 10.39 28.50
CA ALA A 45 -7.39 9.22 29.35
C ALA A 45 -7.05 8.01 28.48
N ALA A 46 -5.88 7.41 28.70
CA ALA A 46 -5.44 6.18 28.04
C ALA A 46 -6.36 5.01 28.42
N ASN A 47 -7.37 4.79 27.57
CA ASN A 47 -8.45 3.80 27.73
C ASN A 47 -9.03 3.40 26.35
N GLU A 48 -8.34 3.71 25.26
CA GLU A 48 -8.77 3.44 23.89
C GLU A 48 -8.82 1.92 23.64
N THR A 49 -10.01 1.42 23.32
CA THR A 49 -10.25 -0.02 23.05
C THR A 49 -9.62 -0.44 21.73
N VAL A 50 -8.84 -1.52 21.79
CA VAL A 50 -8.18 -2.16 20.65
C VAL A 50 -8.83 -3.50 20.37
N ASN A 51 -9.55 -3.58 19.26
CA ASN A 51 -10.12 -4.83 18.77
C ASN A 51 -9.01 -5.69 18.15
N VAL A 52 -9.03 -6.99 18.41
CA VAL A 52 -8.00 -7.92 17.92
C VAL A 52 -8.65 -9.01 17.06
N TRP A 53 -8.09 -9.23 15.88
CA TRP A 53 -8.55 -10.22 14.90
C TRP A 53 -7.39 -11.15 14.55
N LEU A 54 -7.56 -12.48 14.70
CA LEU A 54 -6.48 -13.45 14.49
C LEU A 54 -6.74 -14.40 13.32
N THR A 55 -5.68 -14.70 12.56
CA THR A 55 -5.57 -15.90 11.72
C THR A 55 -4.40 -16.75 12.19
N THR A 56 -4.61 -18.04 12.43
CA THR A 56 -3.60 -18.98 12.94
C THR A 56 -3.61 -20.26 12.12
N THR A 57 -2.42 -20.71 11.68
CA THR A 57 -2.23 -21.97 10.96
C THR A 57 -1.53 -23.02 11.83
N SER A 58 -1.98 -24.28 11.78
CA SER A 58 -1.42 -25.35 12.62
C SER A 58 -0.16 -26.00 12.04
N ASP A 59 -0.06 -26.04 10.71
CA ASP A 59 0.93 -26.81 9.96
C ASP A 59 2.21 -26.02 9.63
N GLY A 60 3.26 -26.74 9.19
CA GLY A 60 4.50 -26.12 8.74
C GLY A 60 4.39 -25.35 7.43
N GLY A 61 3.45 -25.74 6.55
CA GLY A 61 3.19 -25.12 5.26
C GLY A 61 2.27 -23.89 5.31
N GLY A 62 1.77 -23.53 6.50
CA GLY A 62 0.94 -22.35 6.72
C GLY A 62 -0.35 -22.34 5.93
N ARG A 63 -1.05 -23.47 5.80
CA ARG A 63 -2.28 -23.60 4.99
C ARG A 63 -3.50 -24.10 5.77
N ASN A 64 -3.31 -24.85 6.85
CA ASN A 64 -4.39 -25.38 7.67
C ASN A 64 -4.83 -24.35 8.73
N VAL A 65 -5.87 -23.58 8.39
CA VAL A 65 -6.42 -22.48 9.18
C VAL A 65 -7.24 -23.01 10.36
N THR A 66 -6.77 -22.79 11.59
CA THR A 66 -7.47 -23.17 12.84
C THR A 66 -8.23 -22.01 13.48
N ARG A 67 -7.82 -20.78 13.17
CA ARG A 67 -8.56 -19.53 13.37
C ARG A 67 -8.38 -18.72 12.09
N GLY A 68 -9.44 -18.16 11.54
CA GLY A 68 -9.38 -17.36 10.31
C GLY A 68 -10.18 -16.09 10.47
N LEU A 69 -9.49 -14.95 10.55
CA LEU A 69 -10.07 -13.63 10.88
C LEU A 69 -11.07 -13.69 12.06
N GLN A 70 -10.68 -14.40 13.13
CA GLN A 70 -11.51 -14.56 14.31
C GLN A 70 -11.30 -13.39 15.27
N GLN A 71 -12.36 -12.65 15.59
CA GLN A 71 -12.34 -11.62 16.64
C GLN A 71 -12.04 -12.27 18.01
N GLN A 72 -11.17 -11.63 18.78
CA GLN A 72 -10.86 -11.99 20.17
C GLN A 72 -11.44 -10.95 21.13
N SER A 73 -11.39 -11.22 22.43
CA SER A 73 -11.59 -10.20 23.46
C SER A 73 -10.70 -8.97 23.18
N PRO A 74 -11.24 -7.74 23.15
CA PRO A 74 -10.43 -6.54 23.01
C PRO A 74 -9.41 -6.38 24.14
N VAL A 75 -8.34 -5.65 23.84
CA VAL A 75 -7.42 -5.10 24.85
C VAL A 75 -7.57 -3.59 24.90
N THR A 76 -6.96 -2.93 25.87
CA THR A 76 -7.06 -1.48 26.06
C THR A 76 -5.68 -0.85 26.09
N PHE A 77 -5.52 0.31 25.47
CA PHE A 77 -4.35 1.17 25.72
C PHE A 77 -4.32 1.65 27.18
N GLY A 78 -3.13 1.73 27.77
CA GLY A 78 -2.89 2.32 29.08
C GLY A 78 -1.67 3.25 29.07
N THR A 79 -1.54 4.11 30.08
CA THR A 79 -0.37 5.02 30.25
C THR A 79 0.94 4.27 30.47
N THR A 80 0.84 3.03 30.94
CA THR A 80 1.92 2.05 30.98
C THR A 80 1.38 0.70 30.56
N ALA A 81 2.26 -0.15 30.06
CA ALA A 81 2.01 -1.55 29.75
C ALA A 81 3.20 -2.38 30.23
N GLY A 82 3.08 -3.71 30.22
CA GLY A 82 4.18 -4.60 30.59
C GLY A 82 5.39 -4.51 29.65
N GLY A 83 6.51 -5.08 30.09
CA GLY A 83 7.60 -5.41 29.19
C GLY A 83 7.19 -6.49 28.18
N ALA A 84 7.89 -6.55 27.05
CA ALA A 84 7.65 -7.53 25.99
C ALA A 84 8.98 -7.87 25.30
N THR A 85 9.05 -9.02 24.64
CA THR A 85 10.25 -9.41 23.86
C THR A 85 10.43 -8.55 22.61
N HIS A 86 9.33 -8.01 22.07
CA HIS A 86 9.31 -7.13 20.92
C HIS A 86 8.53 -5.86 21.22
N THR A 87 8.95 -4.73 20.65
CA THR A 87 8.20 -3.47 20.69
C THR A 87 7.90 -3.00 19.27
N ILE A 88 6.67 -2.58 19.04
CA ILE A 88 6.21 -1.91 17.81
C ILE A 88 5.68 -0.54 18.22
N THR A 89 6.38 0.53 17.87
CA THR A 89 5.86 1.90 18.04
C THR A 89 5.18 2.33 16.75
N VAL A 90 3.93 2.79 16.85
CA VAL A 90 3.13 3.33 15.74
C VAL A 90 3.08 4.85 15.88
N ASN A 91 3.34 5.56 14.77
CA ASN A 91 3.26 7.02 14.70
C ASN A 91 2.34 7.43 13.55
N GLU A 92 1.13 7.91 13.88
CA GLU A 92 0.12 8.30 12.89
C GLU A 92 0.37 9.66 12.22
N ASN A 93 1.36 10.41 12.71
CA ASN A 93 1.73 11.73 12.21
C ASN A 93 2.87 11.68 11.18
N THR A 94 3.53 10.52 11.00
CA THR A 94 4.35 10.23 9.82
C THR A 94 3.51 9.42 8.83
N THR A 95 3.19 10.00 7.67
CA THR A 95 2.40 9.37 6.60
C THR A 95 3.22 9.13 5.33
N TYR A 96 2.95 8.03 4.65
CA TYR A 96 3.54 7.66 3.35
C TYR A 96 2.44 7.63 2.27
N GLN A 97 2.43 6.65 1.37
CA GLN A 97 1.46 6.54 0.29
C GLN A 97 0.03 6.26 0.79
N THR A 98 -0.96 6.60 -0.05
CA THR A 98 -2.35 6.18 0.14
C THR A 98 -2.61 4.78 -0.42
N PHE A 99 -3.43 3.99 0.27
CA PHE A 99 -3.91 2.70 -0.21
C PHE A 99 -4.96 2.90 -1.31
N GLU A 100 -4.75 2.28 -2.46
CA GLU A 100 -5.70 2.29 -3.57
C GLU A 100 -6.72 1.15 -3.45
N GLY A 101 -6.30 0.00 -2.91
CA GLY A 101 -7.14 -1.18 -2.67
C GLY A 101 -6.36 -2.49 -2.74
N GLY A 102 -7.00 -3.59 -2.36
CA GLY A 102 -6.41 -4.93 -2.50
C GLY A 102 -7.44 -6.00 -2.86
N GLY A 103 -6.96 -7.14 -3.37
CA GLY A 103 -7.82 -8.24 -3.79
C GLY A 103 -7.12 -9.27 -4.67
N ALA A 104 -7.81 -9.71 -5.72
CA ALA A 104 -7.34 -10.77 -6.61
C ALA A 104 -7.96 -10.62 -8.01
N SER A 105 -7.50 -11.41 -8.96
CA SER A 105 -7.92 -11.29 -10.36
C SER A 105 -9.18 -12.10 -10.66
N ILE A 106 -10.14 -11.48 -11.35
CA ILE A 106 -11.31 -12.20 -11.89
C ILE A 106 -10.87 -12.80 -13.22
N THR A 107 -10.22 -13.94 -13.14
CA THR A 107 -9.74 -14.73 -14.28
C THR A 107 -10.91 -15.38 -15.04
N ASP A 108 -10.69 -15.82 -16.28
CA ASP A 108 -11.71 -16.60 -17.00
C ASP A 108 -12.00 -17.93 -16.27
N THR A 109 -10.99 -18.53 -15.64
CA THR A 109 -11.18 -19.70 -14.75
C THR A 109 -12.08 -19.37 -13.56
N THR A 110 -11.84 -18.25 -12.86
CA THR A 110 -12.74 -17.76 -11.80
C THR A 110 -14.17 -17.61 -12.34
N ALA A 111 -14.31 -17.01 -13.52
CA ALA A 111 -15.60 -16.75 -14.15
C ALA A 111 -16.33 -18.01 -14.61
N HIS A 112 -15.61 -19.03 -15.08
CA HIS A 112 -16.14 -20.34 -15.41
C HIS A 112 -16.63 -21.08 -14.16
N LEU A 113 -15.84 -21.11 -13.09
CA LEU A 113 -16.25 -21.79 -11.85
C LEU A 113 -17.47 -21.12 -11.19
N PHE A 114 -17.54 -19.79 -11.21
CA PHE A 114 -18.62 -19.05 -10.54
C PHE A 114 -19.90 -18.88 -11.38
N ARG A 115 -19.84 -18.98 -12.71
CA ARG A 115 -21.02 -18.79 -13.60
C ARG A 115 -21.23 -19.87 -14.67
N GLY A 116 -20.29 -20.78 -14.87
CA GLY A 116 -20.37 -21.88 -15.84
C GLY A 116 -21.12 -23.13 -15.35
N GLY A 117 -21.46 -23.21 -14.06
CA GLY A 117 -22.34 -24.25 -13.51
C GLY A 117 -21.81 -25.01 -12.28
N ALA A 118 -20.52 -24.88 -11.95
CA ALA A 118 -19.90 -25.60 -10.84
C ALA A 118 -20.50 -25.25 -9.46
N ILE A 119 -21.06 -24.03 -9.30
CA ILE A 119 -21.73 -23.57 -8.09
C ILE A 119 -23.12 -22.99 -8.39
N SER A 120 -24.03 -23.07 -7.43
CA SER A 120 -25.37 -22.46 -7.55
C SER A 120 -25.29 -20.93 -7.54
N ALA A 121 -26.33 -20.26 -8.07
CA ALA A 121 -26.42 -18.79 -7.99
C ALA A 121 -26.39 -18.29 -6.53
N ALA A 122 -27.08 -18.96 -5.60
CA ALA A 122 -27.05 -18.62 -4.18
C ALA A 122 -25.65 -18.81 -3.56
N THR A 123 -24.93 -19.87 -3.96
CA THR A 123 -23.53 -20.09 -3.55
C THR A 123 -22.65 -18.95 -4.06
N ARG A 124 -22.73 -18.62 -5.36
CA ARG A 124 -21.99 -17.52 -5.97
C ARG A 124 -22.25 -16.21 -5.24
N ASP A 125 -23.51 -15.88 -4.98
CA ASP A 125 -23.87 -14.59 -4.40
C ASP A 125 -23.43 -14.46 -2.93
N ALA A 126 -23.45 -15.56 -2.18
CA ALA A 126 -22.86 -15.63 -0.84
C ALA A 126 -21.32 -15.50 -0.85
N VAL A 127 -20.64 -16.16 -1.80
CA VAL A 127 -19.18 -16.08 -1.97
C VAL A 127 -18.75 -14.69 -2.43
N MET A 128 -19.45 -14.10 -3.38
CA MET A 128 -19.20 -12.72 -3.83
C MET A 128 -19.42 -11.73 -2.68
N ARG A 129 -20.48 -11.90 -1.85
CA ARG A 129 -20.67 -11.07 -0.64
C ARG A 129 -19.51 -11.21 0.35
N ARG A 130 -19.09 -12.44 0.68
CA ARG A 130 -18.00 -12.67 1.67
C ARG A 130 -16.64 -12.15 1.18
N LEU A 131 -16.42 -12.09 -0.14
CA LEU A 131 -15.23 -11.48 -0.73
C LEU A 131 -15.33 -9.94 -0.75
N PHE A 132 -16.32 -9.39 -1.44
CA PHE A 132 -16.31 -7.97 -1.83
C PHE A 132 -16.98 -7.02 -0.82
N HIS A 133 -18.00 -7.46 -0.07
CA HIS A 133 -18.78 -6.53 0.75
C HIS A 133 -17.94 -5.93 1.89
N PRO A 134 -17.84 -4.59 2.04
CA PRO A 134 -16.84 -3.93 2.88
C PRO A 134 -17.04 -4.08 4.39
N VAL A 135 -18.20 -4.61 4.83
CA VAL A 135 -18.56 -4.89 6.22
C VAL A 135 -18.66 -6.40 6.46
N ASP A 136 -19.65 -7.06 5.85
CA ASP A 136 -19.93 -8.50 6.05
C ASP A 136 -18.90 -9.45 5.41
N GLY A 137 -18.04 -8.95 4.51
CA GLY A 137 -16.98 -9.71 3.85
C GLY A 137 -15.58 -9.32 4.31
N ILE A 138 -14.57 -9.71 3.54
CA ILE A 138 -13.20 -9.17 3.66
C ILE A 138 -13.04 -7.83 2.94
N GLY A 139 -13.99 -7.39 2.12
CA GLY A 139 -13.98 -6.04 1.56
C GLY A 139 -12.97 -5.84 0.43
N LEU A 140 -12.80 -6.85 -0.45
CA LEU A 140 -11.92 -6.72 -1.61
C LEU A 140 -12.26 -5.45 -2.41
N SER A 141 -11.22 -4.67 -2.71
CA SER A 141 -11.28 -3.29 -3.17
C SER A 141 -10.45 -3.04 -4.43
N PHE A 142 -9.75 -4.05 -4.94
CA PHE A 142 -9.08 -4.01 -6.24
C PHE A 142 -9.26 -5.37 -6.95
N VAL A 143 -9.62 -5.34 -8.24
CA VAL A 143 -9.61 -6.51 -9.14
C VAL A 143 -8.80 -6.23 -10.41
N ARG A 144 -8.16 -7.27 -10.91
CA ARG A 144 -7.37 -7.29 -12.15
C ARG A 144 -8.02 -8.31 -13.09
N ASN A 145 -8.29 -7.90 -14.33
CA ASN A 145 -9.08 -8.69 -15.27
C ASN A 145 -8.28 -8.92 -16.55
N PRO A 146 -8.14 -10.18 -17.01
CA PRO A 146 -7.61 -10.48 -18.33
C PRO A 146 -8.44 -9.88 -19.48
N ILE A 147 -7.77 -9.26 -20.44
CA ILE A 147 -8.35 -8.79 -21.71
C ILE A 147 -8.17 -9.90 -22.76
N GLY A 148 -9.06 -10.89 -22.72
CA GLY A 148 -8.89 -12.17 -23.43
C GLY A 148 -8.30 -13.25 -22.52
N ALA A 149 -7.77 -14.33 -23.11
CA ALA A 149 -7.20 -15.46 -22.38
C ALA A 149 -5.89 -15.11 -21.65
N SER A 150 -5.64 -15.84 -20.56
CA SER A 150 -4.40 -15.85 -19.76
C SER A 150 -3.89 -17.30 -19.67
N ASP A 151 -2.97 -17.61 -18.74
CA ASP A 151 -2.74 -18.99 -18.31
C ASP A 151 -3.93 -19.53 -17.51
N LEU A 152 -4.46 -18.76 -16.55
CA LEU A 152 -5.64 -19.14 -15.75
C LEU A 152 -6.95 -18.84 -16.50
N SER A 153 -7.11 -19.49 -17.65
CA SER A 153 -8.34 -19.50 -18.42
C SER A 153 -8.75 -20.91 -18.86
N ARG A 154 -9.95 -21.04 -19.42
CA ARG A 154 -10.29 -22.21 -20.24
C ARG A 154 -9.33 -22.31 -21.44
N PRO A 155 -9.00 -23.53 -21.90
CA PRO A 155 -8.14 -23.75 -23.06
C PRO A 155 -8.62 -23.06 -24.34
N GLY A 156 -7.67 -22.63 -25.18
CA GLY A 156 -7.93 -22.19 -26.56
C GLY A 156 -7.24 -20.91 -27.02
N HIS A 157 -6.50 -20.22 -26.15
CA HIS A 157 -5.78 -18.97 -26.45
C HIS A 157 -6.63 -17.91 -27.19
N VAL A 158 -7.82 -17.61 -26.65
CA VAL A 158 -8.85 -16.76 -27.26
C VAL A 158 -8.60 -15.28 -26.93
N SER A 159 -8.71 -14.37 -27.91
CA SER A 159 -8.73 -12.92 -27.66
C SER A 159 -10.18 -12.40 -27.56
N LEU A 160 -10.37 -11.08 -27.56
CA LEU A 160 -11.69 -10.49 -27.73
C LEU A 160 -12.02 -10.19 -29.21
N ASP A 161 -11.11 -10.47 -30.16
CA ASP A 161 -11.17 -10.00 -31.55
C ASP A 161 -10.34 -10.91 -32.46
N ASP A 162 -10.72 -12.20 -32.56
CA ASP A 162 -9.91 -13.22 -33.24
C ASP A 162 -9.99 -13.18 -34.78
N THR A 163 -10.95 -12.43 -35.35
CA THR A 163 -11.15 -12.31 -36.80
C THR A 163 -10.31 -11.17 -37.39
N CYS A 164 -9.39 -11.50 -38.30
CA CYS A 164 -8.62 -10.48 -39.02
C CYS A 164 -9.55 -9.69 -39.98
N CYS A 165 -9.40 -8.39 -40.20
CA CYS A 165 -8.30 -7.51 -39.77
C CYS A 165 -8.81 -6.15 -39.27
N ASN A 166 -9.87 -6.15 -38.45
CA ASN A 166 -10.58 -4.96 -37.99
C ASN A 166 -11.43 -5.28 -36.75
N LEU A 167 -11.67 -4.29 -35.87
CA LEU A 167 -12.36 -4.49 -34.58
C LEU A 167 -13.90 -4.48 -34.67
N ASN A 168 -14.50 -5.07 -35.71
CA ASN A 168 -15.95 -5.02 -35.92
C ASN A 168 -16.70 -6.10 -35.13
N ASP A 169 -16.12 -7.28 -34.95
CA ASP A 169 -16.66 -8.38 -34.14
C ASP A 169 -16.06 -8.45 -32.72
N PHE A 170 -15.43 -7.37 -32.25
CA PHE A 170 -14.92 -7.26 -30.88
C PHE A 170 -15.97 -7.68 -29.84
N GLY A 171 -15.66 -8.73 -29.08
CA GLY A 171 -16.51 -9.32 -28.03
C GLY A 171 -17.64 -10.20 -28.55
N ALA A 172 -17.79 -10.40 -29.87
CA ALA A 172 -18.85 -11.24 -30.44
C ALA A 172 -18.70 -12.74 -30.10
N ASN A 173 -17.48 -13.20 -29.81
CA ASN A 173 -17.23 -14.53 -29.25
C ASN A 173 -17.78 -14.70 -27.81
N GLY A 174 -18.20 -13.61 -27.16
CA GLY A 174 -18.78 -13.59 -25.81
C GLY A 174 -17.83 -13.98 -24.69
N TYR A 175 -16.53 -14.15 -24.95
CA TYR A 175 -15.57 -14.82 -24.07
C TYR A 175 -15.52 -14.20 -22.65
N ASP A 176 -15.44 -12.87 -22.57
CA ASP A 176 -15.32 -12.13 -21.31
C ASP A 176 -16.64 -11.96 -20.52
N THR A 177 -17.78 -12.42 -21.06
CA THR A 177 -19.11 -12.08 -20.53
C THR A 177 -19.25 -12.43 -19.04
N ASN A 178 -18.73 -13.59 -18.62
CA ASN A 178 -18.79 -14.00 -17.21
C ASN A 178 -17.83 -13.18 -16.32
N VAL A 179 -16.66 -12.78 -16.82
CA VAL A 179 -15.72 -11.88 -16.12
C VAL A 179 -16.35 -10.51 -15.90
N ARG A 180 -16.95 -9.94 -16.95
CA ARG A 180 -17.70 -8.67 -16.89
C ARG A 180 -18.85 -8.72 -15.89
N LEU A 181 -19.67 -9.77 -15.92
CA LEU A 181 -20.81 -9.92 -14.99
C LEU A 181 -20.37 -10.10 -13.53
N LEU A 182 -19.30 -10.85 -13.25
CA LEU A 182 -18.74 -10.92 -11.88
C LEU A 182 -18.14 -9.59 -11.43
N THR A 183 -17.48 -8.85 -12.32
CA THR A 183 -16.92 -7.54 -12.00
C THR A 183 -18.03 -6.52 -11.71
N GLN A 184 -19.12 -6.56 -12.45
CA GLN A 184 -20.32 -5.77 -12.18
C GLN A 184 -20.91 -6.10 -10.80
N GLN A 185 -21.06 -7.38 -10.47
CA GLN A 185 -21.52 -7.82 -9.15
C GLN A 185 -20.57 -7.39 -8.02
N ALA A 186 -19.26 -7.50 -8.23
CA ALA A 186 -18.24 -7.05 -7.28
C ALA A 186 -18.32 -5.53 -7.04
N LYS A 187 -18.51 -4.72 -8.10
CA LYS A 187 -18.65 -3.26 -8.03
C LYS A 187 -19.98 -2.82 -7.38
N GLN A 188 -21.04 -3.61 -7.51
CA GLN A 188 -22.30 -3.41 -6.78
C GLN A 188 -22.15 -3.72 -5.28
N LEU A 189 -21.39 -4.75 -4.92
CA LEU A 189 -21.11 -5.13 -3.52
C LEU A 189 -20.10 -4.20 -2.84
N ASN A 190 -19.19 -3.59 -3.60
CA ASN A 190 -18.24 -2.58 -3.14
C ASN A 190 -18.10 -1.44 -4.17
N PRO A 191 -18.82 -0.31 -3.98
CA PRO A 191 -18.69 0.85 -4.86
C PRO A 191 -17.27 1.43 -4.94
N GLN A 192 -16.43 1.24 -3.92
CA GLN A 192 -15.02 1.67 -3.93
C GLN A 192 -14.08 0.73 -4.70
N LEU A 193 -14.57 -0.41 -5.21
CA LEU A 193 -13.76 -1.37 -5.97
C LEU A 193 -13.10 -0.73 -7.19
N ARG A 194 -11.77 -0.85 -7.29
CA ARG A 194 -11.00 -0.53 -8.49
C ARG A 194 -10.97 -1.68 -9.47
N VAL A 195 -11.11 -1.38 -10.76
CA VAL A 195 -11.02 -2.36 -11.86
C VAL A 195 -9.81 -2.04 -12.74
N LYS A 196 -8.88 -3.01 -12.85
CA LYS A 196 -7.75 -2.98 -13.79
C LYS A 196 -7.97 -3.98 -14.93
N GLY A 197 -7.76 -3.58 -16.17
CA GLY A 197 -7.59 -4.51 -17.31
C GLY A 197 -6.12 -4.77 -17.63
N VAL A 198 -5.77 -5.97 -18.13
CA VAL A 198 -4.47 -6.23 -18.77
C VAL A 198 -4.54 -7.39 -19.79
N PRO A 199 -3.92 -7.28 -20.98
CA PRO A 199 -3.83 -8.38 -21.94
C PRO A 199 -2.54 -9.21 -21.72
N TRP A 200 -2.63 -10.52 -21.92
CA TRP A 200 -1.44 -11.39 -22.06
C TRP A 200 -0.88 -11.34 -23.49
N SER A 201 -1.74 -11.12 -24.49
CA SER A 201 -1.34 -10.99 -25.88
C SER A 201 -2.33 -10.10 -26.64
N ALA A 202 -1.88 -9.47 -27.72
CA ALA A 202 -2.77 -9.04 -28.79
C ALA A 202 -3.40 -10.26 -29.49
N PRO A 203 -4.51 -10.10 -30.23
CA PRO A 203 -5.03 -11.13 -31.13
C PRO A 203 -3.93 -11.69 -32.04
N GLY A 204 -3.93 -12.99 -32.29
CA GLY A 204 -2.84 -13.67 -32.99
C GLY A 204 -2.51 -13.07 -34.36
N TRP A 205 -3.53 -12.63 -35.11
CA TRP A 205 -3.37 -12.01 -36.43
C TRP A 205 -2.67 -10.63 -36.42
N MET A 206 -2.57 -9.97 -35.26
CA MET A 206 -1.78 -8.74 -35.10
C MET A 206 -0.28 -9.00 -34.89
N LYS A 207 0.12 -10.25 -34.63
CA LYS A 207 1.51 -10.61 -34.26
C LYS A 207 2.30 -11.17 -35.43
N ASP A 208 3.61 -11.04 -35.35
CA ASP A 208 4.57 -11.52 -36.35
C ASP A 208 4.49 -13.03 -36.62
N ASN A 209 4.30 -13.82 -35.57
CA ASN A 209 4.17 -15.27 -35.60
C ASN A 209 2.74 -15.77 -35.87
N GLY A 210 1.75 -14.87 -35.94
CA GLY A 210 0.32 -15.22 -36.12
C GLY A 210 -0.36 -15.84 -34.90
N ARG A 211 0.27 -15.87 -33.71
CA ARG A 211 -0.15 -16.68 -32.55
C ARG A 211 -0.26 -15.86 -31.27
N MET A 212 -1.18 -16.24 -30.37
CA MET A 212 -1.27 -15.65 -29.03
C MET A 212 -0.25 -16.25 -28.05
N ASP A 213 0.06 -17.54 -28.19
CA ASP A 213 1.18 -18.20 -27.52
C ASP A 213 2.52 -17.91 -28.24
N GLN A 214 3.60 -18.57 -27.80
CA GLN A 214 4.92 -18.56 -28.45
C GLN A 214 5.59 -17.19 -28.61
N MET A 215 5.37 -16.27 -27.65
CA MET A 215 6.15 -15.03 -27.45
C MET A 215 6.33 -14.14 -28.71
N GLY A 216 5.37 -14.14 -29.64
CA GLY A 216 5.40 -13.26 -30.81
C GLY A 216 5.37 -11.77 -30.44
N TRP A 217 5.80 -10.92 -31.37
CA TRP A 217 5.84 -9.46 -31.26
C TRP A 217 4.61 -8.83 -31.93
N LEU A 218 4.10 -7.72 -31.37
CA LEU A 218 3.09 -6.92 -32.06
C LEU A 218 3.71 -6.23 -33.29
N ARG A 219 3.10 -6.40 -34.47
CA ARG A 219 3.56 -5.73 -35.70
C ARG A 219 3.23 -4.23 -35.64
N SER A 220 4.15 -3.38 -36.08
CA SER A 220 4.08 -1.92 -35.86
C SER A 220 2.89 -1.26 -36.57
N GLU A 221 2.51 -1.77 -37.75
CA GLU A 221 1.32 -1.35 -38.50
C GLU A 221 0.01 -1.51 -37.72
N TYR A 222 -0.03 -2.38 -36.69
CA TYR A 222 -1.21 -2.58 -35.85
C TYR A 222 -1.18 -1.81 -34.53
N TYR A 223 -0.15 -1.02 -34.20
CA TYR A 223 -0.09 -0.30 -32.90
C TYR A 223 -1.31 0.61 -32.67
N SER A 224 -1.73 1.37 -33.69
CA SER A 224 -2.94 2.20 -33.62
C SER A 224 -4.23 1.38 -33.51
N LEU A 225 -4.29 0.19 -34.12
CA LEU A 225 -5.46 -0.68 -34.07
C LEU A 225 -5.56 -1.40 -32.71
N TYR A 226 -4.42 -1.81 -32.16
CA TYR A 226 -4.34 -2.40 -30.82
C TYR A 226 -4.65 -1.36 -29.72
N ALA A 227 -4.27 -0.10 -29.90
CA ALA A 227 -4.75 0.98 -29.03
C ALA A 227 -6.30 1.10 -29.05
N GLN A 228 -6.95 0.87 -30.20
CA GLN A 228 -8.42 0.82 -30.29
C GLN A 228 -9.03 -0.47 -29.66
N TYR A 229 -8.28 -1.58 -29.59
CA TYR A 229 -8.71 -2.79 -28.87
C TYR A 229 -8.84 -2.51 -27.36
N PHE A 230 -7.94 -1.71 -26.77
CA PHE A 230 -8.11 -1.19 -25.40
C PHE A 230 -9.32 -0.26 -25.25
N VAL A 231 -9.56 0.64 -26.22
CA VAL A 231 -10.74 1.52 -26.23
C VAL A 231 -12.03 0.70 -26.21
N LYS A 232 -12.13 -0.33 -27.07
CA LYS A 232 -13.26 -1.26 -27.14
C LYS A 232 -13.48 -2.03 -25.84
N TYR A 233 -12.41 -2.52 -25.20
CA TYR A 233 -12.49 -3.17 -23.88
C TYR A 233 -13.06 -2.22 -22.80
N ILE A 234 -12.54 -0.99 -22.71
CA ILE A 234 -13.00 -0.01 -21.72
C ILE A 234 -14.47 0.35 -21.97
N GLN A 235 -14.87 0.51 -23.24
CA GLN A 235 -16.25 0.76 -23.63
C GLN A 235 -17.19 -0.42 -23.32
N SER A 236 -16.76 -1.68 -23.44
CA SER A 236 -17.59 -2.86 -23.14
C SER A 236 -17.90 -3.02 -21.65
N TYR A 237 -17.05 -2.47 -20.77
CA TYR A 237 -17.27 -2.35 -19.32
C TYR A 237 -18.11 -1.11 -18.97
N GLN A 238 -17.83 0.05 -19.59
CA GLN A 238 -18.65 1.26 -19.43
C GLN A 238 -20.11 1.03 -19.82
N ALA A 239 -20.36 0.27 -20.89
CA ALA A 239 -21.71 -0.10 -21.35
C ALA A 239 -22.54 -0.91 -20.34
N ILE A 240 -21.90 -1.55 -19.35
CA ILE A 240 -22.57 -2.26 -18.24
C ILE A 240 -22.46 -1.49 -16.90
N GLY A 241 -22.11 -0.20 -16.95
CA GLY A 241 -22.01 0.68 -15.78
C GLY A 241 -20.77 0.45 -14.91
N VAL A 242 -19.76 -0.28 -15.41
CA VAL A 242 -18.51 -0.55 -14.68
C VAL A 242 -17.40 0.35 -15.24
N PRO A 243 -16.88 1.33 -14.47
CA PRO A 243 -15.69 2.06 -14.90
C PRO A 243 -14.47 1.13 -14.81
N VAL A 244 -13.60 1.18 -15.83
CA VAL A 244 -12.24 0.64 -15.76
C VAL A 244 -11.34 1.76 -15.26
N ASP A 245 -10.89 1.68 -14.01
CA ASP A 245 -10.01 2.68 -13.40
C ASP A 245 -8.60 2.66 -14.02
N TYR A 246 -8.09 1.46 -14.31
CA TYR A 246 -6.71 1.23 -14.76
C TYR A 246 -6.61 0.24 -15.93
N ILE A 247 -5.56 0.38 -16.75
CA ILE A 247 -5.04 -0.72 -17.57
C ILE A 247 -3.52 -0.83 -17.43
N SER A 248 -2.98 -2.03 -17.63
CA SER A 248 -1.57 -2.20 -18.03
C SER A 248 -1.49 -2.50 -19.52
N VAL A 249 -0.44 -2.02 -20.18
CA VAL A 249 -0.23 -2.15 -21.63
C VAL A 249 0.06 -3.61 -22.05
N GLN A 250 0.65 -4.39 -21.15
CA GLN A 250 1.01 -5.79 -21.35
C GLN A 250 1.13 -6.47 -19.98
N ASN A 251 0.65 -7.71 -19.83
CA ASN A 251 1.03 -8.57 -18.71
C ASN A 251 2.41 -9.14 -19.01
N GLU A 252 3.40 -8.89 -18.15
CA GLU A 252 4.73 -9.49 -18.23
C GLU A 252 5.36 -9.51 -19.66
N PRO A 253 5.75 -8.34 -20.20
CA PRO A 253 6.46 -8.23 -21.49
C PRO A 253 7.76 -9.06 -21.56
N ASN A 254 7.78 -10.13 -22.37
CA ASN A 254 8.83 -11.18 -22.50
C ASN A 254 8.77 -12.39 -21.52
N CYS A 255 7.61 -12.73 -20.95
CA CYS A 255 7.52 -13.67 -19.82
C CYS A 255 8.11 -15.08 -20.06
N CYS A 256 8.87 -15.54 -19.06
CA CYS A 256 9.31 -16.91 -18.75
C CYS A 256 10.11 -17.70 -19.80
N GLN A 257 9.83 -17.53 -21.10
CA GLN A 257 10.36 -18.34 -22.21
C GLN A 257 10.73 -17.46 -23.42
N ALA A 258 10.99 -16.15 -23.26
CA ALA A 258 11.46 -15.33 -24.38
C ALA A 258 12.81 -15.80 -24.98
N GLY A 259 13.64 -16.51 -24.20
CA GLY A 259 14.84 -17.20 -24.69
C GLY A 259 14.57 -18.56 -25.37
N ASN A 260 13.34 -19.07 -25.30
CA ASN A 260 12.89 -20.30 -25.95
C ASN A 260 11.39 -20.19 -26.35
N PRO A 261 11.03 -19.29 -27.30
CA PRO A 261 9.63 -18.92 -27.56
C PRO A 261 8.68 -20.11 -27.75
N THR A 262 9.12 -21.18 -28.42
CA THR A 262 8.31 -22.38 -28.71
C THR A 262 7.90 -23.19 -27.48
N ALA A 263 8.52 -22.96 -26.30
CA ALA A 263 8.08 -23.56 -25.04
C ALA A 263 6.96 -22.77 -24.34
N MET A 264 6.65 -21.55 -24.78
CA MET A 264 5.56 -20.75 -24.23
C MET A 264 4.20 -21.28 -24.70
N ASN A 265 3.55 -22.10 -23.86
CA ASN A 265 2.30 -22.80 -24.17
C ASN A 265 1.02 -22.08 -23.71
N TYR A 266 1.11 -20.80 -23.34
CA TYR A 266 -0.01 -19.96 -22.93
C TYR A 266 0.12 -18.55 -23.56
N PRO A 267 -0.94 -17.72 -23.55
CA PRO A 267 -0.90 -16.40 -24.18
C PRO A 267 0.22 -15.52 -23.61
N GLY A 268 0.95 -14.83 -24.49
CA GLY A 268 2.09 -13.98 -24.12
C GLY A 268 2.64 -13.19 -25.32
N MET A 269 3.17 -12.00 -25.10
CA MET A 269 3.69 -11.13 -26.17
C MET A 269 5.02 -10.46 -25.80
N SER A 270 5.96 -10.49 -26.73
CA SER A 270 7.30 -9.92 -26.55
C SER A 270 7.34 -8.42 -26.83
N TRP A 271 8.19 -7.73 -26.09
CA TRP A 271 8.33 -6.27 -26.08
C TRP A 271 9.73 -5.85 -25.61
N ASN A 272 10.23 -4.75 -26.16
CA ASN A 272 11.34 -4.01 -25.56
C ASN A 272 10.81 -2.69 -24.98
N SER A 273 11.60 -2.07 -24.10
CA SER A 273 11.19 -0.85 -23.40
C SER A 273 10.80 0.28 -24.38
N SER A 274 11.55 0.45 -25.48
CA SER A 274 11.25 1.46 -26.51
C SER A 274 9.94 1.21 -27.28
N GLY A 275 9.59 -0.04 -27.59
CA GLY A 275 8.32 -0.40 -28.22
C GLY A 275 7.12 -0.13 -27.31
N LEU A 276 7.24 -0.43 -26.00
CA LEU A 276 6.21 -0.10 -25.02
C LEU A 276 6.09 1.40 -24.79
N VAL A 277 7.20 2.15 -24.76
CA VAL A 277 7.21 3.62 -24.74
C VAL A 277 6.43 4.17 -25.93
N GLU A 278 6.71 3.68 -27.14
CA GLU A 278 6.06 4.11 -28.38
C GLU A 278 4.55 3.82 -28.39
N LEU A 279 4.16 2.56 -28.15
CA LEU A 279 2.75 2.14 -28.07
C LEU A 279 1.99 2.97 -27.02
N THR A 280 2.60 3.21 -25.85
CA THR A 280 1.97 3.96 -24.76
C THR A 280 1.72 5.43 -25.15
N LYS A 281 2.78 6.16 -25.53
CA LYS A 281 2.71 7.62 -25.69
C LYS A 281 2.11 8.08 -27.01
N ASN A 282 2.35 7.35 -28.11
CA ASN A 282 1.96 7.76 -29.45
C ASN A 282 0.69 7.07 -29.97
N HIS A 283 0.23 5.98 -29.33
CA HIS A 283 -0.99 5.28 -29.75
C HIS A 283 -2.05 5.20 -28.63
N ILE A 284 -1.72 4.69 -27.44
CA ILE A 284 -2.70 4.49 -26.36
C ILE A 284 -3.20 5.82 -25.79
N TYR A 285 -2.32 6.75 -25.37
CA TYR A 285 -2.78 8.03 -24.82
C TYR A 285 -3.58 8.87 -25.85
N PRO A 286 -3.21 8.97 -27.14
CA PRO A 286 -4.03 9.65 -28.15
C PRO A 286 -5.36 8.94 -28.41
N ALA A 287 -5.41 7.61 -28.48
CA ALA A 287 -6.65 6.86 -28.66
C ALA A 287 -7.63 7.06 -27.49
N PHE A 288 -7.13 7.05 -26.24
CA PHE A 288 -7.97 7.27 -25.06
C PHE A 288 -8.53 8.70 -25.04
N ARG A 289 -7.71 9.71 -25.35
CA ARG A 289 -8.16 11.10 -25.51
C ARG A 289 -9.24 11.25 -26.58
N ALA A 290 -9.04 10.66 -27.76
CA ALA A 290 -9.99 10.70 -28.86
C ALA A 290 -11.33 10.01 -28.51
N ALA A 291 -11.30 8.98 -27.66
CA ALA A 291 -12.47 8.27 -27.16
C ALA A 291 -13.09 8.88 -25.88
N GLY A 292 -12.55 9.98 -25.34
CA GLY A 292 -13.01 10.58 -24.07
C GLY A 292 -12.71 9.74 -22.82
N ILE A 293 -11.81 8.76 -22.91
CA ILE A 293 -11.47 7.82 -21.84
C ILE A 293 -10.49 8.45 -20.85
N THR A 294 -10.82 8.33 -19.55
CA THR A 294 -10.03 8.85 -18.42
C THR A 294 -9.27 7.79 -17.63
N THR A 295 -9.45 6.51 -18.00
CA THR A 295 -8.75 5.32 -17.46
C THR A 295 -7.24 5.52 -17.47
N LYS A 296 -6.58 5.18 -16.35
CA LYS A 296 -5.14 5.41 -16.18
C LYS A 296 -4.31 4.23 -16.67
N VAL A 297 -3.12 4.50 -17.21
CA VAL A 297 -2.21 3.49 -17.76
C VAL A 297 -1.05 3.24 -16.79
N MET A 298 -0.93 2.00 -16.35
CA MET A 298 0.22 1.47 -15.63
C MET A 298 1.28 0.95 -16.62
N VAL A 299 2.55 1.08 -16.24
CA VAL A 299 3.71 0.57 -17.01
C VAL A 299 4.45 -0.53 -16.26
N HIS A 300 5.36 -1.23 -16.95
CA HIS A 300 6.11 -2.42 -16.47
C HIS A 300 5.22 -3.66 -16.30
N ASP A 301 4.40 -3.73 -15.24
CA ASP A 301 3.51 -4.86 -14.89
C ASP A 301 4.24 -6.22 -14.94
N TRP A 302 5.39 -6.23 -14.25
CA TRP A 302 6.33 -7.34 -14.15
C TRP A 302 7.06 -7.27 -12.79
N ASN A 303 7.74 -8.34 -12.40
CA ASN A 303 8.64 -8.48 -11.26
C ASN A 303 9.62 -7.31 -11.02
N TYR A 304 10.04 -7.14 -9.76
CA TYR A 304 11.02 -6.14 -9.35
C TYR A 304 12.41 -6.36 -10.00
N GLY A 305 12.83 -7.62 -10.16
CA GLY A 305 14.17 -7.98 -10.64
C GLY A 305 14.50 -7.49 -12.05
N ASP A 306 13.49 -7.41 -12.93
CA ASP A 306 13.65 -7.04 -14.34
C ASP A 306 13.31 -5.56 -14.62
N TYR A 307 13.17 -4.75 -13.56
CA TYR A 307 13.01 -3.29 -13.67
C TYR A 307 14.03 -2.68 -14.64
N ASN A 308 15.30 -3.08 -14.54
CA ASN A 308 16.39 -2.57 -15.38
C ASN A 308 16.28 -2.97 -16.86
N GLN A 309 15.49 -3.99 -17.22
CA GLN A 309 15.30 -4.43 -18.60
C GLN A 309 14.15 -3.70 -19.30
N ILE A 310 13.05 -3.45 -18.58
CA ILE A 310 11.80 -2.90 -19.14
C ILE A 310 11.39 -1.59 -18.45
N GLY A 311 11.10 -1.63 -17.14
CA GLY A 311 10.51 -0.52 -16.39
C GLY A 311 11.36 0.74 -16.31
N ALA A 312 12.69 0.62 -16.23
CA ALA A 312 13.60 1.75 -16.10
C ALA A 312 13.56 2.67 -17.34
N GLY A 313 13.51 2.10 -18.55
CA GLY A 313 13.37 2.87 -19.79
C GLY A 313 11.98 3.50 -19.94
N LEU A 314 10.93 2.86 -19.42
CA LEU A 314 9.56 3.38 -19.41
C LEU A 314 9.40 4.60 -18.48
N LEU A 315 10.09 4.62 -17.33
CA LEU A 315 10.11 5.79 -16.44
C LEU A 315 11.11 6.88 -16.86
N ALA A 316 12.12 6.53 -17.67
CA ALA A 316 13.07 7.49 -18.21
C ALA A 316 12.42 8.47 -19.21
N ASP A 317 11.45 8.01 -20.02
CA ASP A 317 10.75 8.88 -20.98
C ASP A 317 9.75 9.82 -20.26
N PRO A 318 9.98 11.15 -20.26
CA PRO A 318 9.11 12.10 -19.57
C PRO A 318 7.72 12.22 -20.22
N ALA A 319 7.55 11.89 -21.50
CA ALA A 319 6.26 11.91 -22.18
C ALA A 319 5.37 10.71 -21.79
N VAL A 320 5.97 9.63 -21.24
CA VAL A 320 5.21 8.56 -20.58
C VAL A 320 4.79 9.01 -19.18
N ARG A 321 5.76 9.26 -18.28
CA ARG A 321 5.47 9.46 -16.85
C ARG A 321 4.81 10.79 -16.47
N ASN A 322 4.82 11.79 -17.36
CA ASN A 322 4.16 13.09 -17.11
C ASN A 322 2.80 13.22 -17.82
N ASP A 323 2.33 12.18 -18.54
CA ASP A 323 1.03 12.24 -19.20
C ASP A 323 -0.11 12.26 -18.16
N PRO A 324 -1.15 13.10 -18.29
CA PRO A 324 -2.33 13.08 -17.42
C PRO A 324 -3.06 11.73 -17.32
N LEU A 325 -2.83 10.78 -18.24
CA LEU A 325 -3.34 9.41 -18.19
C LEU A 325 -2.37 8.41 -17.54
N PHE A 326 -1.14 8.79 -17.19
CA PHE A 326 -0.21 7.92 -16.46
C PHE A 326 -0.73 7.59 -15.05
N ALA A 327 -0.69 6.30 -14.69
CA ALA A 327 -1.04 5.83 -13.34
C ALA A 327 0.18 5.82 -12.41
N GLY A 328 1.28 5.24 -12.89
CA GLY A 328 2.39 4.76 -12.08
C GLY A 328 3.01 3.50 -12.67
N ILE A 329 3.94 2.89 -11.92
CA ILE A 329 4.55 1.60 -12.26
C ILE A 329 3.82 0.44 -11.55
N ALA A 330 3.67 -0.68 -12.25
CA ALA A 330 3.07 -1.90 -11.73
C ALA A 330 4.12 -3.00 -11.54
N TRP A 331 3.97 -3.78 -10.46
CA TRP A 331 4.95 -4.74 -9.96
C TRP A 331 4.33 -6.11 -9.73
N HIS A 332 5.04 -7.17 -10.12
CA HIS A 332 4.74 -8.55 -9.71
C HIS A 332 5.70 -9.04 -8.61
N GLY A 333 5.28 -10.06 -7.87
CA GLY A 333 6.00 -10.54 -6.68
C GLY A 333 7.05 -11.64 -6.89
N TYR A 334 7.08 -12.29 -8.07
CA TYR A 334 7.76 -13.57 -8.26
C TYR A 334 9.30 -13.50 -8.27
N PHE A 335 9.90 -12.32 -8.51
CA PHE A 335 11.36 -12.19 -8.59
C PHE A 335 11.90 -10.78 -8.22
N GLY A 336 13.07 -10.76 -7.57
CA GLY A 336 13.79 -9.55 -7.18
C GLY A 336 13.35 -8.95 -5.84
N ASP A 337 14.09 -7.94 -5.39
CA ASP A 337 13.88 -7.30 -4.09
C ASP A 337 12.88 -6.12 -4.20
N PRO A 338 11.77 -6.10 -3.44
CA PRO A 338 10.85 -4.97 -3.36
C PRO A 338 11.49 -3.63 -2.97
N ASN A 339 12.71 -3.61 -2.41
CA ASN A 339 13.48 -2.39 -2.19
C ASN A 339 13.76 -1.60 -3.48
N VAL A 340 13.68 -2.24 -4.66
CA VAL A 340 13.64 -1.55 -5.97
C VAL A 340 12.51 -0.53 -6.02
N GLY A 341 11.36 -0.80 -5.39
CA GLY A 341 10.27 0.17 -5.25
C GLY A 341 10.67 1.43 -4.50
N THR A 342 11.41 1.32 -3.38
CA THR A 342 11.96 2.49 -2.68
C THR A 342 13.01 3.22 -3.52
N GLN A 343 13.84 2.51 -4.29
CA GLN A 343 14.78 3.14 -5.23
C GLN A 343 14.05 3.96 -6.31
N VAL A 344 12.97 3.40 -6.90
CA VAL A 344 12.11 4.08 -7.87
C VAL A 344 11.39 5.28 -7.27
N HIS A 345 10.92 5.21 -6.01
CA HIS A 345 10.34 6.36 -5.34
C HIS A 345 11.39 7.47 -5.11
N ASN A 346 12.59 7.12 -4.65
CA ASN A 346 13.65 8.11 -4.42
C ASN A 346 14.12 8.78 -5.72
N GLN A 347 14.06 8.09 -6.86
CA GLN A 347 14.38 8.63 -8.19
C GLN A 347 13.21 9.44 -8.78
N TYR A 348 11.97 9.00 -8.55
CA TYR A 348 10.75 9.54 -9.15
C TYR A 348 9.62 9.63 -8.12
N PRO A 349 9.64 10.57 -7.16
CA PRO A 349 8.75 10.56 -6.00
C PRO A 349 7.25 10.72 -6.32
N ASN A 350 6.92 11.23 -7.52
CA ASN A 350 5.55 11.36 -8.01
C ASN A 350 5.00 10.10 -8.71
N VAL A 351 5.83 9.07 -8.93
CA VAL A 351 5.42 7.81 -9.54
C VAL A 351 4.74 6.94 -8.49
N ASN A 352 3.41 6.79 -8.59
CA ASN A 352 2.68 5.78 -7.82
C ASN A 352 3.20 4.38 -8.15
N GLN A 353 3.08 3.46 -7.19
CA GLN A 353 3.50 2.07 -7.35
C GLN A 353 2.37 1.13 -6.97
N PHE A 354 2.23 0.03 -7.70
CA PHE A 354 1.11 -0.89 -7.56
C PHE A 354 1.59 -2.33 -7.64
N SER A 355 1.50 -3.10 -6.57
CA SER A 355 1.71 -4.55 -6.66
C SER A 355 0.42 -5.14 -7.23
N THR A 356 0.53 -5.62 -8.47
CA THR A 356 -0.60 -6.01 -9.32
C THR A 356 -0.73 -7.51 -9.45
N GLU A 357 0.29 -8.31 -9.15
CA GLU A 357 0.16 -9.76 -9.14
C GLU A 357 1.18 -10.45 -8.21
N HIS A 358 0.71 -11.38 -7.39
CA HIS A 358 1.53 -12.46 -6.85
C HIS A 358 0.65 -13.69 -6.58
N SER A 359 1.10 -14.89 -6.89
CA SER A 359 0.27 -16.10 -6.73
C SER A 359 0.29 -16.64 -5.30
N GLY A 360 -0.69 -17.49 -4.97
CA GLY A 360 -0.46 -18.60 -4.04
C GLY A 360 -0.09 -19.85 -4.85
N GLY A 361 0.48 -20.87 -4.22
CA GLY A 361 0.69 -22.14 -4.92
C GLY A 361 1.46 -23.19 -4.13
N THR A 362 1.55 -24.41 -4.66
CA THR A 362 2.12 -25.56 -3.92
C THR A 362 3.63 -25.47 -3.69
N TRP A 363 4.36 -24.71 -4.53
CA TRP A 363 5.81 -24.49 -4.39
C TRP A 363 6.20 -23.63 -3.18
N ILE A 364 5.27 -22.85 -2.63
CA ILE A 364 5.55 -21.91 -1.54
C ILE A 364 5.71 -22.67 -0.22
N GLY A 365 6.89 -22.58 0.39
CA GLY A 365 7.23 -23.33 1.60
C GLY A 365 6.30 -23.05 2.79
N ASN A 366 5.85 -21.81 2.97
CA ASN A 366 4.80 -21.45 3.92
C ASN A 366 3.94 -20.29 3.40
N GLN A 367 2.70 -20.56 3.00
CA GLN A 367 1.84 -19.57 2.33
C GLN A 367 1.41 -18.42 3.25
N HIS A 368 1.14 -18.71 4.54
CA HIS A 368 0.80 -17.68 5.54
C HIS A 368 1.94 -16.67 5.73
N ASN A 369 3.19 -17.16 5.80
CA ASN A 369 4.35 -16.29 5.95
C ASN A 369 4.63 -15.50 4.65
N GLU A 370 4.44 -16.13 3.48
CA GLU A 370 4.64 -15.49 2.17
C GLU A 370 3.67 -14.33 1.95
N ASP A 371 2.36 -14.54 2.10
CA ASP A 371 1.35 -13.48 1.92
C ASP A 371 1.55 -12.32 2.90
N MET A 372 2.05 -12.60 4.10
CA MET A 372 2.33 -11.57 5.08
C MET A 372 3.64 -10.83 4.80
N ALA A 373 4.62 -11.48 4.18
CA ALA A 373 5.79 -10.83 3.61
C ALA A 373 5.41 -9.96 2.41
N ASP A 374 4.52 -10.40 1.50
CA ASP A 374 3.94 -9.59 0.41
C ASP A 374 3.34 -8.29 0.98
N ILE A 375 2.34 -8.43 1.88
CA ILE A 375 1.58 -7.32 2.43
C ILE A 375 2.49 -6.32 3.16
N VAL A 376 3.46 -6.80 3.94
CA VAL A 376 4.36 -5.91 4.70
C VAL A 376 5.44 -5.30 3.80
N ASN A 377 6.15 -6.10 2.99
CA ASN A 377 7.32 -5.62 2.27
C ASN A 377 6.96 -4.72 1.09
N TYR A 378 5.90 -5.05 0.33
CA TYR A 378 5.48 -4.23 -0.80
C TYR A 378 4.92 -2.89 -0.33
N THR A 379 4.09 -2.87 0.72
CA THR A 379 3.51 -1.61 1.24
C THR A 379 4.51 -0.78 2.04
N ARG A 380 5.55 -1.37 2.62
CA ARG A 380 6.68 -0.60 3.16
C ARG A 380 7.58 -0.03 2.06
N ASN A 381 7.59 -0.63 0.87
CA ASN A 381 8.23 -0.13 -0.36
C ASN A 381 7.24 0.59 -1.30
N TRP A 382 6.47 1.54 -0.77
CA TRP A 382 5.61 2.48 -1.51
C TRP A 382 4.46 1.91 -2.34
N SER A 383 4.24 0.59 -2.35
CA SER A 383 3.12 -0.01 -3.08
C SER A 383 1.77 0.42 -2.51
N LYS A 384 0.86 0.87 -3.39
CA LYS A 384 -0.49 1.32 -3.08
C LYS A 384 -1.54 0.22 -3.19
N SER A 385 -1.21 -0.92 -3.78
CA SER A 385 -2.12 -2.05 -3.97
C SER A 385 -1.46 -3.38 -3.63
N ILE A 386 -2.26 -4.36 -3.21
CA ILE A 386 -1.84 -5.75 -3.06
C ILE A 386 -2.89 -6.63 -3.75
N VAL A 387 -2.52 -7.25 -4.86
CA VAL A 387 -3.43 -8.05 -5.70
C VAL A 387 -2.80 -9.43 -5.89
N LYS A 388 -3.42 -10.48 -5.35
CA LYS A 388 -3.00 -11.86 -5.63
C LYS A 388 -3.44 -12.26 -7.06
N TRP A 389 -2.90 -13.36 -7.60
CA TRP A 389 -3.23 -13.82 -8.95
C TRP A 389 -4.70 -14.28 -9.06
N SER A 390 -5.06 -15.56 -8.91
CA SER A 390 -6.48 -15.97 -9.07
C SER A 390 -7.36 -15.64 -7.85
N LEU A 391 -8.58 -15.17 -8.10
CA LEU A 391 -9.61 -15.10 -7.06
C LEU A 391 -10.17 -16.49 -6.71
N ALA A 392 -10.38 -17.36 -7.70
CA ALA A 392 -10.83 -18.74 -7.49
C ALA A 392 -10.13 -19.74 -8.43
N LEU A 393 -9.94 -20.96 -7.94
CA LEU A 393 -9.55 -22.15 -8.69
C LEU A 393 -10.35 -23.36 -8.17
N ASN A 394 -10.42 -24.46 -8.91
CA ASN A 394 -11.00 -25.71 -8.39
C ASN A 394 -10.02 -26.47 -7.48
N GLN A 395 -10.44 -27.58 -6.87
CA GLN A 395 -9.56 -28.41 -6.03
C GLN A 395 -8.42 -29.13 -6.80
N SER A 396 -8.38 -28.99 -8.12
CA SER A 396 -7.32 -29.44 -9.02
C SER A 396 -6.53 -28.26 -9.63
N MET A 397 -6.59 -27.08 -9.00
CA MET A 397 -5.81 -25.87 -9.33
C MET A 397 -6.10 -25.27 -10.73
N GLY A 398 -7.25 -25.61 -11.32
CA GLY A 398 -7.63 -25.15 -12.67
C GLY A 398 -9.12 -24.78 -12.81
N PRO A 399 -9.65 -24.81 -14.05
CA PRO A 399 -8.93 -25.01 -15.33
C PRO A 399 -7.80 -24.01 -15.59
N HIS A 400 -6.90 -24.38 -16.49
CA HIS A 400 -5.80 -23.54 -17.00
C HIS A 400 -5.51 -23.86 -18.48
N ASN A 401 -4.76 -22.99 -19.14
CA ASN A 401 -4.57 -22.88 -20.59
C ASN A 401 -3.06 -22.85 -20.90
N GLY A 402 -2.34 -23.84 -20.39
CA GLY A 402 -0.89 -23.79 -20.21
C GLY A 402 -0.52 -23.12 -18.87
N GLY A 403 0.70 -22.59 -18.77
CA GLY A 403 1.16 -21.78 -17.63
C GLY A 403 1.03 -22.47 -16.26
N CYS A 404 0.49 -21.78 -15.25
CA CYS A 404 0.51 -22.25 -13.87
C CYS A 404 -0.52 -23.36 -13.58
N ASP A 405 -0.06 -24.59 -13.41
CA ASP A 405 -0.85 -25.77 -13.01
C ASP A 405 -0.84 -26.02 -11.48
N VAL A 406 0.04 -25.34 -10.75
CA VAL A 406 0.28 -25.49 -9.30
C VAL A 406 -0.14 -24.27 -8.45
N CYS A 407 -0.85 -23.32 -9.06
CA CYS A 407 -1.32 -22.09 -8.42
C CYS A 407 -2.50 -22.33 -7.47
N THR A 408 -2.65 -21.47 -6.47
CA THR A 408 -3.82 -21.39 -5.59
C THR A 408 -4.40 -19.97 -5.61
N GLY A 409 -5.71 -19.88 -5.35
CA GLY A 409 -6.45 -18.61 -5.28
C GLY A 409 -7.06 -18.37 -3.90
N LEU A 410 -7.78 -17.26 -3.72
CA LEU A 410 -8.43 -16.92 -2.45
C LEU A 410 -9.53 -17.92 -2.05
N VAL A 411 -10.17 -18.59 -3.01
CA VAL A 411 -11.14 -19.64 -2.72
C VAL A 411 -10.95 -20.88 -3.60
N THR A 412 -11.22 -22.04 -3.02
CA THR A 412 -11.26 -23.33 -3.74
C THR A 412 -12.71 -23.71 -4.01
N VAL A 413 -13.09 -23.81 -5.27
CA VAL A 413 -14.38 -24.35 -5.70
C VAL A 413 -14.28 -25.88 -5.74
N GLN A 414 -15.23 -26.56 -5.10
CA GLN A 414 -15.26 -28.02 -5.06
C GLN A 414 -16.12 -28.55 -6.21
N GLU A 415 -15.49 -29.23 -7.17
CA GLU A 415 -16.14 -29.80 -8.36
C GLU A 415 -16.24 -31.33 -8.25
N GLY A 416 -17.46 -31.87 -8.39
CA GLY A 416 -17.71 -33.31 -8.30
C GLY A 416 -17.65 -33.89 -6.87
N GLY A 417 -17.95 -35.19 -6.78
CA GLY A 417 -18.01 -35.92 -5.51
C GLY A 417 -19.01 -35.36 -4.49
N ALA A 418 -18.85 -35.76 -3.22
CA ALA A 418 -19.75 -35.36 -2.14
C ALA A 418 -19.65 -33.88 -1.69
N ARG A 419 -18.69 -33.12 -2.27
CA ARG A 419 -18.49 -31.69 -1.97
C ARG A 419 -18.87 -30.76 -3.13
N ALA A 420 -19.37 -31.30 -4.25
CA ALA A 420 -19.75 -30.52 -5.43
C ALA A 420 -20.58 -29.27 -5.08
N GLY A 421 -20.17 -28.10 -5.58
CA GLY A 421 -20.87 -26.84 -5.35
C GLY A 421 -20.57 -26.15 -4.01
N GLN A 422 -19.65 -26.69 -3.20
CA GLN A 422 -19.08 -26.00 -2.04
C GLN A 422 -17.92 -25.08 -2.46
N VAL A 423 -17.64 -24.05 -1.67
CA VAL A 423 -16.54 -23.11 -1.93
C VAL A 423 -15.81 -22.79 -0.63
N ASP A 424 -14.60 -23.33 -0.48
CA ASP A 424 -13.73 -23.17 0.69
C ASP A 424 -12.94 -21.86 0.64
N ASN A 425 -12.57 -21.31 1.79
CA ASN A 425 -11.59 -20.23 1.89
C ASN A 425 -10.19 -20.82 2.07
N THR A 426 -9.23 -20.39 1.26
CA THR A 426 -7.81 -20.74 1.44
C THR A 426 -7.17 -19.83 2.51
N ILE A 427 -5.87 -19.97 2.78
CA ILE A 427 -5.16 -19.04 3.69
C ILE A 427 -5.11 -17.63 3.07
N GLU A 428 -4.99 -17.56 1.73
CA GLU A 428 -4.91 -16.33 0.94
C GLU A 428 -6.14 -15.42 1.12
N TYR A 429 -7.32 -15.99 1.39
CA TYR A 429 -8.52 -15.21 1.78
C TYR A 429 -8.33 -14.48 3.10
N TYR A 430 -7.76 -15.15 4.10
CA TYR A 430 -7.62 -14.61 5.45
C TYR A 430 -6.45 -13.62 5.53
N THR A 431 -5.33 -13.89 4.87
CA THR A 431 -4.18 -12.97 4.77
C THR A 431 -4.54 -11.72 3.99
N THR A 432 -5.18 -11.84 2.82
CA THR A 432 -5.72 -10.68 2.08
C THR A 432 -6.71 -9.91 2.94
N GLY A 433 -7.59 -10.59 3.67
CA GLY A 433 -8.56 -9.96 4.56
C GLY A 433 -7.96 -9.28 5.81
N HIS A 434 -6.77 -9.67 6.28
CA HIS A 434 -6.05 -8.93 7.32
C HIS A 434 -5.66 -7.52 6.87
N LEU A 435 -5.56 -7.29 5.56
CA LEU A 435 -5.43 -5.98 4.94
C LEU A 435 -6.79 -5.38 4.59
N THR A 436 -7.53 -5.96 3.64
CA THR A 436 -8.70 -5.33 3.00
C THR A 436 -9.92 -5.13 3.93
N LYS A 437 -10.06 -5.95 4.98
CA LYS A 437 -11.17 -5.79 5.92
C LYS A 437 -11.01 -4.55 6.81
N PHE A 438 -9.76 -4.17 7.09
CA PHE A 438 -9.41 -3.15 8.09
C PHE A 438 -8.75 -1.90 7.51
N VAL A 439 -8.19 -1.98 6.29
CA VAL A 439 -7.60 -0.86 5.55
C VAL A 439 -8.46 -0.57 4.32
N LYS A 440 -9.04 0.64 4.27
CA LYS A 440 -9.97 1.04 3.20
C LYS A 440 -9.28 1.89 2.12
N PRO A 441 -9.79 1.92 0.88
CA PRO A 441 -9.28 2.83 -0.16
C PRO A 441 -9.23 4.28 0.34
N GLY A 442 -8.10 4.95 0.11
CA GLY A 442 -7.80 6.28 0.64
C GLY A 442 -7.08 6.31 2.00
N ALA A 443 -6.93 5.17 2.69
CA ALA A 443 -6.16 5.12 3.94
C ALA A 443 -4.68 5.49 3.71
N ALA A 444 -4.09 6.30 4.58
CA ALA A 444 -2.66 6.58 4.54
C ALA A 444 -1.88 5.46 5.25
N ARG A 445 -0.79 4.97 4.64
CA ARG A 445 0.20 4.18 5.38
C ARG A 445 0.85 5.10 6.40
N ILE A 446 0.96 4.66 7.65
CA ILE A 446 1.63 5.42 8.70
C ILE A 446 2.94 4.73 9.11
N ASP A 447 3.73 5.36 9.99
CA ASP A 447 4.93 4.71 10.48
C ASP A 447 4.63 3.65 11.54
N SER A 448 5.38 2.55 11.47
CA SER A 448 5.48 1.54 12.51
C SER A 448 6.90 0.97 12.52
N THR A 449 7.53 0.87 13.69
CA THR A 449 8.91 0.42 13.79
C THR A 449 9.08 -1.00 13.26
N ALA A 450 10.02 -1.18 12.32
CA ALA A 450 10.32 -2.48 11.74
C ALA A 450 10.84 -3.45 12.81
N ASN A 451 10.41 -4.72 12.74
CA ASN A 451 10.85 -5.79 13.62
C ASN A 451 11.03 -7.07 12.78
N GLY A 452 12.18 -7.73 12.89
CA GLY A 452 12.55 -8.89 12.07
C GLY A 452 11.93 -10.22 12.50
N THR A 453 11.33 -10.30 13.69
CA THR A 453 10.64 -11.49 14.20
C THR A 453 9.13 -11.37 14.11
N VAL A 454 8.60 -10.15 14.26
CA VAL A 454 7.18 -9.82 14.08
C VAL A 454 7.05 -8.72 13.02
N GLN A 455 6.97 -9.15 11.76
CA GLN A 455 6.75 -8.27 10.61
C GLN A 455 5.45 -7.49 10.79
N ASN A 456 5.47 -6.19 10.49
CA ASN A 456 4.32 -5.32 10.74
C ASN A 456 4.21 -4.12 9.79
N VAL A 457 2.98 -3.64 9.59
CA VAL A 457 2.65 -2.38 8.90
C VAL A 457 1.40 -1.76 9.51
N ALA A 458 1.37 -0.44 9.60
CA ALA A 458 0.26 0.33 10.17
C ALA A 458 -0.38 1.31 9.17
N TRP A 459 -1.68 1.54 9.33
CA TRP A 459 -2.51 2.38 8.46
C TRP A 459 -3.45 3.28 9.26
N LYS A 460 -3.80 4.43 8.69
CA LYS A 460 -4.83 5.37 9.16
C LYS A 460 -5.88 5.52 8.05
N ASN A 461 -7.09 5.01 8.30
CA ASN A 461 -8.24 5.18 7.41
C ASN A 461 -8.71 6.64 7.38
N THR A 462 -9.50 6.99 6.37
CA THR A 462 -10.06 8.34 6.17
C THR A 462 -11.07 8.76 7.24
N ASP A 463 -11.66 7.80 7.96
CA ASP A 463 -12.49 8.01 9.16
C ASP A 463 -11.66 8.20 10.45
N GLY A 464 -10.33 8.17 10.35
CA GLY A 464 -9.40 8.29 11.47
C GLY A 464 -9.10 6.98 12.22
N THR A 465 -9.81 5.88 11.93
CA THR A 465 -9.54 4.56 12.52
C THR A 465 -8.17 4.05 12.11
N LYS A 466 -7.53 3.27 12.99
CA LYS A 466 -6.20 2.69 12.77
C LYS A 466 -6.29 1.18 12.56
N ALA A 467 -5.37 0.65 11.76
CA ALA A 467 -5.10 -0.78 11.66
C ALA A 467 -3.59 -1.04 11.72
N LEU A 468 -3.15 -1.81 12.70
CA LEU A 468 -1.80 -2.38 12.76
C LEU A 468 -1.91 -3.88 12.45
N ILE A 469 -1.28 -4.32 11.36
CA ILE A 469 -1.14 -5.73 11.03
C ILE A 469 0.21 -6.19 11.55
N ALA A 470 0.26 -7.30 12.29
CA ALA A 470 1.47 -7.87 12.88
C ALA A 470 1.47 -9.40 12.75
N HIS A 471 2.52 -9.97 12.17
CA HIS A 471 2.62 -11.39 11.84
C HIS A 471 3.75 -12.07 12.60
N ASN A 472 3.42 -13.12 13.35
CA ASN A 472 4.38 -14.06 13.96
C ASN A 472 4.41 -15.37 13.16
N GLY A 473 5.33 -15.45 12.20
CA GLY A 473 5.58 -16.67 11.42
C GLY A 473 6.39 -17.74 12.16
N THR A 474 6.81 -17.49 13.41
CA THR A 474 7.64 -18.42 14.19
C THR A 474 6.83 -19.56 14.83
N THR A 475 7.54 -20.60 15.29
CA THR A 475 6.96 -21.78 15.95
C THR A 475 6.66 -21.58 17.44
N SER A 476 6.95 -20.40 18.01
CA SER A 476 6.69 -20.06 19.41
C SER A 476 5.87 -18.78 19.54
N SER A 477 5.19 -18.60 20.68
CA SER A 477 4.47 -17.35 20.97
C SER A 477 5.45 -16.21 21.23
N GLN A 478 5.17 -15.04 20.64
CA GLN A 478 5.98 -13.83 20.77
C GLN A 478 5.23 -12.79 21.60
N SER A 479 5.89 -12.18 22.58
CA SER A 479 5.31 -11.07 23.33
C SER A 479 5.59 -9.75 22.60
N VAL A 480 4.52 -9.03 22.24
CA VAL A 480 4.59 -7.74 21.54
C VAL A 480 3.99 -6.64 22.40
N ARG A 481 4.77 -5.59 22.64
CA ARG A 481 4.28 -4.30 23.13
C ARG A 481 3.99 -3.41 21.94
N VAL A 482 2.80 -2.82 21.89
CA VAL A 482 2.43 -1.80 20.91
C VAL A 482 2.38 -0.45 21.61
N ASN A 483 3.21 0.50 21.18
CA ASN A 483 3.15 1.90 21.64
C ASN A 483 2.41 2.76 20.60
N TRP A 484 1.65 3.73 21.07
CA TRP A 484 1.02 4.77 20.25
C TRP A 484 1.01 6.07 21.06
N GLY A 485 1.95 6.96 20.75
CA GLY A 485 2.21 8.15 21.57
C GLY A 485 2.64 7.78 23.00
N ASN A 486 2.02 8.41 24.00
CA ASN A 486 2.27 8.15 25.42
C ASN A 486 1.49 6.94 25.96
N GLN A 487 0.85 6.15 25.10
CA GLN A 487 0.04 4.99 25.47
C GLN A 487 0.67 3.69 24.95
N ALA A 488 0.41 2.57 25.63
CA ALA A 488 0.79 1.25 25.15
C ALA A 488 -0.19 0.14 25.58
N PHE A 489 -0.13 -0.99 24.89
CA PHE A 489 -0.63 -2.28 25.38
C PHE A 489 0.41 -3.38 25.12
N THR A 490 0.24 -4.54 25.77
CA THR A 490 1.05 -5.75 25.53
C THR A 490 0.14 -6.90 25.15
N TYR A 491 0.56 -7.70 24.16
CA TYR A 491 -0.19 -8.85 23.66
C TYR A 491 0.73 -10.05 23.43
N THR A 492 0.28 -11.25 23.80
CA THR A 492 1.00 -12.50 23.51
C THR A 492 0.50 -13.06 22.18
N LEU A 493 1.23 -12.78 21.09
CA LEU A 493 0.88 -13.24 19.75
C LEU A 493 1.28 -14.72 19.60
N PRO A 494 0.33 -15.67 19.40
CA PRO A 494 0.66 -17.09 19.32
C PRO A 494 1.58 -17.43 18.14
N ALA A 495 2.18 -18.62 18.16
CA ALA A 495 2.91 -19.17 17.01
C ALA A 495 2.06 -19.17 15.72
N ARG A 496 2.72 -19.03 14.56
CA ARG A 496 2.10 -19.07 13.21
C ARG A 496 0.80 -18.25 13.09
N THR A 497 0.81 -17.04 13.65
CA THR A 497 -0.39 -16.21 13.81
C THR A 497 -0.18 -14.79 13.30
N THR A 498 -1.12 -14.31 12.48
CA THR A 498 -1.28 -12.91 12.14
C THR A 498 -2.36 -12.30 13.02
N ALA A 499 -2.11 -11.11 13.55
CA ALA A 499 -3.08 -10.26 14.21
C ALA A 499 -3.29 -8.98 13.41
N THR A 500 -4.54 -8.53 13.26
CA THR A 500 -4.83 -7.12 13.01
C THR A 500 -5.43 -6.51 14.27
N PHE A 501 -4.78 -5.46 14.76
CA PHE A 501 -5.23 -4.62 15.87
C PHE A 501 -5.90 -3.37 15.30
N THR A 502 -7.13 -3.04 15.71
CA THR A 502 -7.83 -1.83 15.26
C THR A 502 -8.38 -1.00 16.41
N TRP A 503 -8.21 0.32 16.34
CA TRP A 503 -8.63 1.28 17.35
C TRP A 503 -9.02 2.63 16.74
N THR A 504 -9.60 3.51 17.56
CA THR A 504 -10.04 4.86 17.20
C THR A 504 -9.27 5.91 18.03
N GLY A 505 -9.52 7.20 17.75
CA GLY A 505 -8.89 8.30 18.47
C GLY A 505 -7.66 8.88 17.76
N THR A 506 -7.01 9.83 18.43
CA THR A 506 -5.86 10.60 17.92
C THR A 506 -4.69 10.46 18.90
N GLN A 507 -3.50 10.18 18.38
CA GLN A 507 -2.30 9.88 19.16
C GLN A 507 -1.97 10.95 20.23
N SER A 508 -2.28 10.66 21.49
CA SER A 508 -1.96 11.55 22.61
C SER A 508 -0.45 11.52 22.93
N GLY A 509 0.16 12.70 23.08
CA GLY A 509 1.61 12.85 23.32
C GLY A 509 2.54 12.63 22.11
N GLY A 510 2.01 12.23 20.95
CA GLY A 510 2.81 11.92 19.75
C GLY A 510 3.11 13.11 18.82
N GLY A 511 3.58 14.24 19.34
CA GLY A 511 3.79 15.48 18.56
C GLY A 511 5.21 16.06 18.58
N GLY A 512 6.13 15.46 19.34
CA GLY A 512 7.54 15.87 19.41
C GLY A 512 8.43 14.63 19.41
N GLY A 513 9.53 14.70 18.68
CA GLY A 513 10.49 13.60 18.62
C GLY A 513 11.16 13.30 19.95
N THR A 514 11.64 12.06 20.14
CA THR A 514 12.47 11.74 21.31
C THR A 514 13.68 12.66 21.33
N THR A 515 13.77 13.50 22.35
CA THR A 515 14.77 14.55 22.48
C THR A 515 15.65 14.24 23.68
N GLY A 516 16.95 14.10 23.43
CA GLY A 516 17.91 13.73 24.46
C GLY A 516 19.34 13.66 23.91
N GLN A 517 20.27 13.27 24.77
CA GLN A 517 21.66 13.06 24.39
C GLN A 517 21.83 11.74 23.61
N ILE A 518 22.38 11.82 22.40
CA ILE A 518 22.93 10.66 21.70
C ILE A 518 24.35 10.46 22.23
N THR A 519 24.64 9.28 22.79
CA THR A 519 25.96 8.94 23.34
C THR A 519 26.69 7.93 22.46
N GLY A 520 28.02 7.96 22.45
CA GLY A 520 28.84 7.06 21.64
C GLY A 520 30.16 6.68 22.33
N LEU A 521 31.23 6.65 21.54
CA LEU A 521 32.56 6.21 21.97
C LEU A 521 33.03 6.94 23.24
N GLY A 522 33.52 6.17 24.23
CA GLY A 522 33.99 6.71 25.52
C GLY A 522 32.88 7.33 26.39
N GLY A 523 31.60 7.09 26.10
CA GLY A 523 30.48 7.72 26.79
C GLY A 523 30.29 9.20 26.45
N LYS A 524 30.94 9.68 25.38
CA LYS A 524 30.83 11.06 24.91
C LYS A 524 29.52 11.31 24.18
N CYS A 525 29.08 12.56 24.20
CA CYS A 525 27.84 12.99 23.55
C CYS A 525 28.10 13.51 22.13
N VAL A 526 27.14 13.27 21.23
CA VAL A 526 27.07 13.97 19.94
C VAL A 526 26.73 15.44 20.22
N ASP A 527 27.60 16.34 19.78
CA ASP A 527 27.66 17.73 20.22
C ASP A 527 27.77 18.68 19.02
N VAL A 528 27.04 19.78 19.02
CA VAL A 528 27.17 20.86 18.03
C VAL A 528 28.22 21.85 18.53
N ALA A 529 29.37 21.91 17.86
CA ALA A 529 30.53 22.66 18.32
C ALA A 529 30.20 24.13 18.63
N GLY A 530 30.54 24.56 19.86
CA GLY A 530 30.29 25.91 20.35
C GLY A 530 28.81 26.29 20.47
N ALA A 531 27.89 25.32 20.47
CA ALA A 531 26.44 25.52 20.38
C ALA A 531 26.00 26.34 19.14
N SER A 532 26.79 26.33 18.07
CA SER A 532 26.56 27.18 16.90
C SER A 532 25.31 26.75 16.12
N THR A 533 24.38 27.70 15.95
CA THR A 533 23.13 27.51 15.18
C THR A 533 23.29 27.78 13.68
N ALA A 534 24.52 28.04 13.21
CA ALA A 534 24.79 28.31 11.81
C ALA A 534 24.71 27.04 10.93
N ASN A 535 24.39 27.23 9.64
CA ASN A 535 24.58 26.16 8.65
C ASN A 535 26.08 25.86 8.49
N GLY A 536 26.44 24.58 8.50
CA GLY A 536 27.83 24.13 8.48
C GLY A 536 28.48 24.05 9.87
N ALA A 537 27.72 24.25 10.96
CA ALA A 537 28.26 24.05 12.31
C ALA A 537 28.70 22.60 12.51
N ALA A 538 29.89 22.43 13.08
CA ALA A 538 30.59 21.16 13.17
C ALA A 538 29.95 20.21 14.21
N VAL A 539 29.51 19.00 13.81
CA VAL A 539 29.01 17.98 14.76
C VAL A 539 30.13 17.05 15.22
N GLN A 540 30.40 16.99 16.52
CA GLN A 540 31.58 16.39 17.14
C GLN A 540 31.21 15.45 18.30
N LEU A 541 32.19 14.75 18.87
CA LEU A 541 32.13 14.23 20.25
C LEU A 541 32.55 15.30 21.25
N TYR A 542 31.84 15.38 22.37
CA TYR A 542 32.24 16.19 23.53
C TYR A 542 31.81 15.52 24.84
N THR A 543 32.40 15.94 25.97
CA THR A 543 31.97 15.50 27.30
C THR A 543 30.50 15.84 27.51
N CYS A 544 29.70 14.86 27.93
CA CYS A 544 28.28 15.05 28.17
C CYS A 544 28.04 16.12 29.25
N ASN A 545 27.48 17.25 28.86
CA ASN A 545 27.31 18.45 29.68
C ASN A 545 25.84 18.90 29.80
N GLY A 546 24.92 18.21 29.13
CA GLY A 546 23.47 18.43 29.20
C GLY A 546 22.97 19.67 28.43
N THR A 547 23.86 20.51 27.90
CA THR A 547 23.49 21.74 27.18
C THR A 547 22.72 21.46 25.89
N ALA A 548 22.03 22.48 25.37
CA ALA A 548 21.27 22.40 24.12
C ALA A 548 22.10 21.93 22.90
N ALA A 549 23.43 22.10 22.93
CA ALA A 549 24.34 21.57 21.90
C ALA A 549 24.32 20.04 21.77
N GLN A 550 23.82 19.33 22.79
CA GLN A 550 23.80 17.88 22.88
C GLN A 550 22.38 17.31 22.91
N GLN A 551 21.35 18.14 22.77
CA GLN A 551 19.94 17.71 22.79
C GLN A 551 19.46 17.48 21.36
N TRP A 552 19.32 16.20 20.98
CA TRP A 552 18.94 15.78 19.63
C TRP A 552 17.53 15.19 19.61
N THR A 553 16.63 15.82 18.85
CA THR A 553 15.26 15.39 18.58
C THR A 553 15.21 14.44 17.38
N ARG A 554 14.56 13.28 17.51
CA ARG A 554 14.20 12.39 16.38
C ARG A 554 12.70 12.42 16.12
N PRO A 555 12.19 13.17 15.10
CA PRO A 555 10.75 13.38 14.92
C PRO A 555 9.96 12.15 14.46
N GLY A 556 10.62 11.07 14.05
CA GLY A 556 9.97 9.94 13.37
C GLY A 556 9.83 10.12 11.86
N ASP A 557 10.55 11.09 11.27
CA ASP A 557 10.61 11.37 9.83
C ASP A 557 11.99 11.04 9.21
N GLY A 558 12.74 10.17 9.89
CA GLY A 558 14.11 9.76 9.54
C GLY A 558 15.20 10.80 9.82
N THR A 559 14.85 12.04 10.17
CA THR A 559 15.85 13.07 10.51
C THR A 559 16.25 13.04 11.99
N ILE A 560 17.45 13.55 12.28
CA ILE A 560 17.97 13.78 13.64
C ILE A 560 18.26 15.28 13.75
N ARG A 561 17.74 15.98 14.78
CA ARG A 561 17.68 17.45 14.80
C ARG A 561 18.22 18.08 16.08
N ALA A 562 18.98 19.17 15.94
CA ALA A 562 19.36 20.08 17.02
C ALA A 562 19.14 21.54 16.56
N PHE A 563 18.76 22.44 17.46
CA PHE A 563 18.49 23.86 17.16
C PHE A 563 17.54 24.11 15.95
N GLY A 564 16.57 23.22 15.70
CA GLY A 564 15.66 23.32 14.54
C GLY A 564 16.30 22.99 13.19
N LYS A 565 17.53 22.44 13.19
CA LYS A 565 18.31 22.02 12.02
C LYS A 565 18.60 20.52 12.08
N CYS A 566 18.97 19.94 10.95
CA CYS A 566 19.18 18.51 10.77
C CYS A 566 20.67 18.14 10.81
N LEU A 567 20.96 16.94 11.32
CA LEU A 567 22.24 16.24 11.18
C LEU A 567 22.43 15.87 9.70
N ASP A 568 23.44 16.46 9.07
CA ASP A 568 23.58 16.54 7.62
C ASP A 568 24.99 16.05 7.21
N VAL A 569 25.08 15.23 6.16
CA VAL A 569 26.38 14.88 5.55
C VAL A 569 26.79 15.99 4.57
N THR A 570 27.92 16.64 4.84
CA THR A 570 28.40 17.81 4.08
C THR A 570 28.47 17.53 2.58
N GLY A 571 27.86 18.42 1.79
CA GLY A 571 27.89 18.37 0.32
C GLY A 571 27.10 17.21 -0.29
N GLN A 572 26.24 16.52 0.48
CA GLN A 572 25.56 15.29 0.07
C GLN A 572 26.50 14.14 -0.33
N SER A 573 27.76 14.19 0.12
CA SER A 573 28.78 13.23 -0.28
C SER A 573 28.51 11.82 0.25
N THR A 574 28.75 10.81 -0.59
CA THR A 574 28.69 9.39 -0.22
C THR A 574 30.07 8.78 0.07
N ALA A 575 31.13 9.60 0.06
CA ALA A 575 32.50 9.14 0.30
C ALA A 575 32.82 8.92 1.79
N ASN A 576 33.72 7.97 2.08
CA ASN A 576 34.30 7.83 3.42
C ASN A 576 35.03 9.12 3.81
N GLY A 577 34.85 9.58 5.05
CA GLY A 577 35.48 10.80 5.57
C GLY A 577 34.67 12.07 5.36
N ALA A 578 33.56 12.01 4.60
CA ALA A 578 32.63 13.13 4.47
C ALA A 578 32.07 13.51 5.84
N GLN A 579 32.15 14.80 6.17
CA GLN A 579 31.94 15.32 7.52
C GLN A 579 30.45 15.41 7.87
N LEU A 580 30.14 15.29 9.18
CA LEU A 580 28.82 15.63 9.70
C LEU A 580 28.76 17.07 10.18
N GLN A 581 27.70 17.76 9.76
CA GLN A 581 27.41 19.15 10.06
C GLN A 581 25.96 19.34 10.49
N LEU A 582 25.66 20.51 11.04
CA LEU A 582 24.30 20.97 11.25
C LEU A 582 23.84 21.83 10.05
N TRP A 583 22.70 21.51 9.45
CA TRP A 583 22.18 22.24 8.28
C TRP A 583 20.66 22.43 8.34
N THR A 584 20.13 23.47 7.68
CA THR A 584 18.68 23.65 7.53
C THR A 584 18.04 22.38 6.99
N CYS A 585 17.02 21.86 7.68
CA CYS A 585 16.29 20.68 7.23
C CYS A 585 15.62 20.96 5.87
N GLY A 586 16.08 20.29 4.82
CA GLY A 586 15.59 20.44 3.45
C GLY A 586 14.85 19.20 2.92
N GLY A 587 14.72 18.15 3.73
CA GLY A 587 14.19 16.85 3.31
C GLY A 587 15.15 16.04 2.42
N THR A 588 16.34 16.57 2.12
CA THR A 588 17.36 15.93 1.30
C THR A 588 17.90 14.67 1.97
N ALA A 589 18.18 13.63 1.17
CA ALA A 589 18.43 12.30 1.70
C ALA A 589 19.83 12.12 2.35
N ASN A 590 20.68 13.16 2.33
CA ASN A 590 21.89 13.28 3.15
C ASN A 590 21.60 13.71 4.61
N GLN A 591 20.35 14.04 4.95
CA GLN A 591 19.87 14.40 6.29
C GLN A 591 19.08 13.26 6.97
N GLN A 592 18.98 12.12 6.29
CA GLN A 592 18.20 10.95 6.69
C GLN A 592 19.09 9.91 7.37
N TRP A 593 18.55 9.27 8.40
CA TRP A 593 19.27 8.36 9.30
C TRP A 593 18.39 7.21 9.76
N THR A 594 18.88 5.98 9.58
CA THR A 594 18.27 4.75 10.09
C THR A 594 19.08 4.24 11.28
N TYR A 595 18.43 4.02 12.42
CA TYR A 595 19.07 3.43 13.60
C TYR A 595 18.88 1.91 13.60
N THR A 596 19.98 1.15 13.63
CA THR A 596 19.95 -0.32 13.53
C THR A 596 19.85 -0.99 14.90
N SER A 597 19.42 -2.26 14.93
CA SER A 597 19.58 -3.13 16.11
C SER A 597 21.06 -3.33 16.50
N GLY A 598 21.98 -3.13 15.56
CA GLY A 598 23.42 -3.08 15.80
C GLY A 598 23.92 -1.80 16.50
N ARG A 599 23.03 -0.85 16.81
CA ARG A 599 23.33 0.51 17.33
C ARG A 599 24.09 1.42 16.37
N ASP A 600 23.98 1.16 15.08
CA ASP A 600 24.55 2.00 14.03
C ASP A 600 23.56 3.11 13.63
N LEU A 601 24.06 4.32 13.36
CA LEU A 601 23.30 5.37 12.70
C LEU A 601 23.72 5.42 11.23
N VAL A 602 22.91 4.83 10.35
CA VAL A 602 23.22 4.64 8.93
C VAL A 602 22.51 5.69 8.08
N ASN A 603 23.25 6.43 7.26
CA ASN A 603 22.64 7.25 6.21
C ASN A 603 22.23 6.36 5.03
N PRO A 604 20.94 6.32 4.63
CA PRO A 604 20.42 5.30 3.72
C PRO A 604 20.84 5.48 2.24
N VAL A 605 21.36 6.64 1.85
CA VAL A 605 21.84 6.89 0.47
C VAL A 605 23.29 6.46 0.30
N SER A 606 24.14 6.78 1.27
CA SER A 606 25.56 6.37 1.24
C SER A 606 25.77 4.92 1.67
N GLY A 607 24.83 4.32 2.42
CA GLY A 607 25.01 3.02 3.06
C GLY A 607 26.08 3.05 4.16
N LYS A 608 26.35 4.23 4.72
CA LYS A 608 27.49 4.49 5.63
C LYS A 608 27.03 4.91 7.02
N CYS A 609 27.84 4.54 8.00
CA CYS A 609 27.60 4.76 9.42
C CYS A 609 28.16 6.11 9.84
N ALA A 610 27.45 6.83 10.72
CA ALA A 610 28.01 7.93 11.48
C ALA A 610 29.15 7.40 12.36
N ASP A 611 30.31 8.04 12.27
CA ASP A 611 31.60 7.52 12.70
C ASP A 611 32.38 8.62 13.44
N ALA A 612 32.89 8.31 14.63
CA ALA A 612 33.82 9.21 15.33
C ALA A 612 35.24 9.03 14.76
N THR A 613 35.75 10.11 14.16
CA THR A 613 36.95 10.10 13.31
C THR A 613 38.15 9.51 14.05
N GLY A 614 38.83 8.55 13.41
CA GLY A 614 40.06 7.94 13.94
C GLY A 614 39.87 7.08 15.20
N ASN A 615 38.63 6.70 15.55
CA ASN A 615 38.31 5.97 16.79
C ASN A 615 38.78 6.72 18.06
N SER A 616 38.72 8.06 18.02
CA SER A 616 39.08 8.95 19.14
C SER A 616 37.86 9.29 20.00
N SER A 617 38.04 9.22 21.33
CA SER A 617 37.07 9.69 22.33
C SER A 617 37.42 11.06 22.92
N ALA A 618 38.41 11.77 22.34
CA ALA A 618 38.79 13.11 22.78
C ALA A 618 37.69 14.15 22.44
N ASP A 619 37.55 15.16 23.30
CA ASP A 619 36.61 16.26 23.07
C ASP A 619 37.05 17.08 21.84
N GLY A 620 36.09 17.38 20.97
CA GLY A 620 36.36 17.97 19.66
C GLY A 620 36.59 16.97 18.53
N THR A 621 36.56 15.65 18.79
CA THR A 621 36.66 14.64 17.73
C THR A 621 35.50 14.80 16.74
N ARG A 622 35.82 15.17 15.49
CA ARG A 622 34.85 15.36 14.40
C ARG A 622 34.06 14.07 14.12
N LEU A 623 32.76 14.19 13.85
CA LEU A 623 31.99 13.10 13.26
C LEU A 623 32.02 13.16 11.73
N GLN A 624 32.02 11.98 11.11
CA GLN A 624 32.04 11.76 9.67
C GLN A 624 31.08 10.62 9.30
N ILE A 625 30.91 10.32 8.01
CA ILE A 625 30.43 9.00 7.57
C ILE A 625 31.61 8.10 7.16
N TRP A 626 31.47 6.81 7.45
CA TRP A 626 32.42 5.78 7.03
C TRP A 626 31.69 4.48 6.67
N THR A 627 32.32 3.60 5.88
CA THR A 627 31.82 2.24 5.66
C THR A 627 31.52 1.59 7.00
N CYS A 628 30.33 1.00 7.15
CA CYS A 628 29.93 0.35 8.39
C CYS A 628 30.84 -0.86 8.68
N THR A 629 31.72 -0.72 9.67
CA THR A 629 32.68 -1.73 10.14
C THR A 629 32.20 -2.41 11.42
N GLY A 630 31.17 -1.87 12.08
CA GLY A 630 30.67 -2.36 13.37
C GLY A 630 31.60 -2.06 14.56
N THR A 631 32.65 -1.26 14.36
CA THR A 631 33.60 -0.85 15.40
C THR A 631 32.98 0.15 16.38
N ALA A 632 33.54 0.24 17.60
CA ALA A 632 32.95 1.01 18.71
C ALA A 632 32.72 2.50 18.40
N ASN A 633 33.50 3.09 17.50
CA ASN A 633 33.34 4.48 17.05
C ASN A 633 32.12 4.74 16.15
N GLN A 634 31.41 3.70 15.74
CA GLN A 634 30.17 3.77 14.95
C GLN A 634 28.93 3.38 15.77
N LYS A 635 29.10 3.09 17.07
CA LYS A 635 28.03 2.61 17.96
C LYS A 635 27.50 3.74 18.83
N TRP A 636 26.20 3.98 18.69
CA TRP A 636 25.49 5.08 19.31
C TRP A 636 24.37 4.54 20.19
N ASN A 637 24.25 5.01 21.43
CA ASN A 637 23.00 4.89 22.18
C ASN A 637 22.20 6.16 21.86
N ALA A 638 21.29 6.02 20.90
CA ALA A 638 20.31 7.02 20.52
C ALA A 638 18.93 6.58 21.02
#